data_AF-A0AAP0RAD7-F1
#
_entry.id   AF-A0AAP0RAD7-F1
#
_cell.length_a   1.000
_cell.length_b   1.000
_cell.length_c   1.000
_cell.angle_alpha   90.00
_cell.angle_beta   90.00
_cell.angle_gamma   90.00
#
_symmetry.space_group_name_H-M   'P 1'
#
loop_
_entity.id
_entity.type
_entity.pdbx_description
1 polymer ?
#
loop_
_entity_poly.entity_id
_entity_poly.type
_entity_poly.pdbx_seq_one_letter_code
_entity_poly.pdbx_strand_id
1 'polypeptide(L)'
;MDKETRLLSRLAINHLHLAQFEPFRATLLSLRAVNPDLAVAILQTIISQGARFPNILWSSSCPSPPLLTWLSTLQLLEFHNSSSAWSFDPETLRLRVEFTLLVQVLSSRVSESVRGNLDLEKIERDVPSEGFESPVESLKEGGELGVSENGGFDSVQVLDRVAELGLKRLKADVDVGGGGDDVSESSVKGVVLLEEEDLVCLRKAILEHADVFDALCWNIQKQVKDRESDDSGLAITVQGEEGERVDSSLEEEDLKVLSLVQRSVQRAHLDAMKECMEAGDVDGAVSHIRFLHLNYGLPEAEYRTVLQDLLQRVLSGRERFGETWHAMQEKLLMIYGEAVCSNCTPLVQMIQVIQDELLSEEIEMYKTLENNQIPPPLERFEKYFVELKPDSNLNDKTSSLKMAINSCMRDMYHYARVSGLHILECVMDTALSAVKREQLQEARNVLTLFPRLQPLVAVMGWDLLSGKTTARRKLMQLLWTSHRSQVVRLEESSLYGNQSNERSCVEHLCDSLCYQLDLASFVACVNSGQSWNSKFSLLLSANEETAFENEDAHHDTFVKNFVLERLSVQSPLRVLFDVVPGIKFKDAIELISMQSIASTVAAWKRIQDIELMHMRYALESIVLALGSMGRSMTDEKNRHH
;
A
#
# COMPACT_ATOMS: atom_id res chain seq x y z
N MET A 1 -35.39 -55.45 22.40
CA MET A 1 -35.87 -54.07 22.17
C MET A 1 -37.19 -53.88 22.89
N ASP A 2 -37.27 -52.85 23.72
CA ASP A 2 -38.49 -52.45 24.42
C ASP A 2 -39.57 -51.95 23.41
N LYS A 3 -40.86 -52.02 23.79
CA LYS A 3 -41.98 -51.60 22.94
C LYS A 3 -41.89 -50.10 22.61
N GLU A 4 -41.44 -49.30 23.57
CA GLU A 4 -41.24 -47.86 23.42
C GLU A 4 -40.13 -47.54 22.41
N THR A 5 -38.97 -48.20 22.50
CA THR A 5 -37.86 -48.08 21.54
C THR A 5 -38.33 -48.38 20.11
N ARG A 6 -39.14 -49.43 19.92
CA ARG A 6 -39.67 -49.82 18.60
C ARG A 6 -40.67 -48.81 18.03
N LEU A 7 -41.43 -48.13 18.89
CA LEU A 7 -42.38 -47.11 18.47
C LEU A 7 -41.66 -45.82 18.09
N LEU A 8 -40.69 -45.39 18.91
CA LEU A 8 -39.85 -44.22 18.64
C LEU A 8 -39.00 -44.41 17.38
N SER A 9 -38.43 -45.61 17.16
CA SER A 9 -37.65 -45.89 15.94
C SER A 9 -38.51 -45.83 14.68
N ARG A 10 -39.75 -46.36 14.72
CA ARG A 10 -40.71 -46.26 13.62
C ARG A 10 -41.14 -44.82 13.35
N LEU A 11 -41.39 -44.05 14.40
CA LEU A 11 -41.74 -42.64 14.29
C LEU A 11 -40.60 -41.83 13.66
N ALA A 12 -39.35 -42.08 14.08
CA ALA A 12 -38.17 -41.43 13.53
C ALA A 12 -38.01 -41.74 12.03
N ILE A 13 -38.13 -43.01 11.63
CA ILE A 13 -38.06 -43.42 10.21
C ILE A 13 -39.18 -42.77 9.38
N ASN A 14 -40.40 -42.66 9.92
CA ASN A 14 -41.49 -41.98 9.23
C ASN A 14 -41.19 -40.50 8.98
N HIS A 15 -40.69 -39.77 9.99
CA HIS A 15 -40.31 -38.36 9.82
C HIS A 15 -39.10 -38.19 8.90
N LEU A 16 -38.17 -39.16 8.88
CA LEU A 16 -37.05 -39.20 7.93
C LEU A 16 -37.55 -39.38 6.48
N HIS A 17 -38.49 -40.30 6.23
CA HIS A 17 -39.08 -40.50 4.90
C HIS A 17 -39.85 -39.28 4.38
N LEU A 18 -40.37 -38.44 5.29
CA LEU A 18 -41.04 -37.18 4.93
C LEU A 18 -40.07 -35.98 4.90
N ALA A 19 -38.76 -36.21 5.09
CA ALA A 19 -37.74 -35.18 5.19
C ALA A 19 -38.10 -34.06 6.19
N GLN A 20 -38.77 -34.39 7.29
CA GLN A 20 -39.18 -33.46 8.34
C GLN A 20 -38.14 -33.45 9.47
N PHE A 21 -37.10 -32.63 9.31
CA PHE A 21 -35.95 -32.68 10.22
C PHE A 21 -36.29 -32.37 11.69
N GLU A 22 -37.07 -31.33 11.99
CA GLU A 22 -37.37 -30.98 13.40
C GLU A 22 -38.19 -32.06 14.15
N PRO A 23 -39.28 -32.62 13.58
CA PRO A 23 -39.96 -33.78 14.17
C PRO A 23 -39.06 -35.02 14.31
N PHE A 24 -38.20 -35.26 13.31
CA PHE A 24 -37.21 -36.34 13.35
C PHE A 24 -36.22 -36.13 14.51
N ARG A 25 -35.66 -34.93 14.63
CA ARG A 25 -34.75 -34.52 15.71
C ARG A 25 -35.38 -34.67 17.09
N ALA A 26 -36.63 -34.21 17.26
CA ALA A 26 -37.35 -34.36 18.52
C ALA A 26 -37.52 -35.85 18.91
N THR A 27 -37.86 -36.69 17.92
CA THR A 27 -38.00 -38.14 18.13
C THR A 27 -36.65 -38.79 18.46
N LEU A 28 -35.57 -38.37 17.82
CA LEU A 28 -34.21 -38.82 18.13
C LEU A 28 -33.75 -38.43 19.54
N LEU A 29 -34.09 -37.22 20.00
CA LEU A 29 -33.77 -36.79 21.37
C LEU A 29 -34.57 -37.58 22.42
N SER A 30 -35.83 -37.93 22.12
CA SER A 30 -36.60 -38.87 22.96
C SER A 30 -36.00 -40.27 22.92
N LEU A 31 -35.53 -40.74 21.75
CA LEU A 31 -34.87 -42.03 21.61
C LEU A 31 -33.54 -42.07 22.37
N ARG A 32 -32.76 -40.98 22.38
CA ARG A 32 -31.51 -40.83 23.12
C ARG A 32 -31.69 -41.10 24.62
N ALA A 33 -32.80 -40.67 25.20
CA ALA A 33 -33.09 -40.88 26.63
C ALA A 33 -33.37 -42.35 26.97
N VAL A 34 -33.87 -43.13 26.01
CA VAL A 34 -34.28 -44.54 26.21
C VAL A 34 -33.19 -45.51 25.73
N ASN A 35 -32.57 -45.23 24.58
CA ASN A 35 -31.50 -46.03 23.98
C ASN A 35 -30.54 -45.12 23.18
N PRO A 36 -29.45 -44.65 23.80
CA PRO A 36 -28.49 -43.75 23.14
C PRO A 36 -27.75 -44.42 21.98
N ASP A 37 -27.39 -45.69 22.11
CA ASP A 37 -26.62 -46.42 21.09
C ASP A 37 -27.40 -46.55 19.78
N LEU A 38 -28.72 -46.80 19.87
CA LEU A 38 -29.58 -46.86 18.70
C LEU A 38 -29.75 -45.49 18.02
N ALA A 39 -29.85 -44.40 18.80
CA ALA A 39 -29.94 -43.06 18.25
C ALA A 39 -28.65 -42.65 17.52
N VAL A 40 -27.48 -43.01 18.09
CA VAL A 40 -26.17 -42.81 17.46
C VAL A 40 -26.06 -43.65 16.18
N ALA A 41 -26.42 -44.93 16.21
CA ALA A 41 -26.37 -45.80 15.04
C ALA A 41 -27.24 -45.30 13.88
N ILE A 42 -28.45 -44.78 14.18
CA ILE A 42 -29.32 -44.16 13.17
C ILE A 42 -28.63 -42.96 12.51
N LEU A 43 -28.04 -42.06 13.30
CA LEU A 43 -27.33 -40.89 12.78
C LEU A 43 -26.08 -41.28 11.97
N GLN A 44 -25.28 -42.23 12.46
CA GLN A 44 -24.11 -42.75 11.75
C GLN A 44 -24.48 -43.40 10.42
N THR A 45 -25.60 -44.12 10.36
CA THR A 45 -26.11 -44.72 9.12
C THR A 45 -26.55 -43.65 8.12
N ILE A 46 -27.22 -42.59 8.59
CA ILE A 46 -27.61 -41.47 7.73
C ILE A 46 -26.37 -40.78 7.14
N ILE A 47 -25.36 -40.54 7.96
CA ILE A 47 -24.15 -39.80 7.55
C ILE A 47 -23.29 -40.64 6.59
N SER A 48 -23.07 -41.92 6.90
CA SER A 48 -22.26 -42.82 6.05
C SER A 48 -22.86 -43.07 4.67
N GLN A 49 -24.18 -42.96 4.53
CA GLN A 49 -24.87 -43.04 3.23
C GLN A 49 -25.12 -41.67 2.59
N GLY A 50 -24.64 -40.57 3.18
CA GLY A 50 -24.92 -39.20 2.71
C GLY A 50 -26.41 -38.90 2.56
N ALA A 51 -27.23 -39.52 3.42
CA ALA A 51 -28.68 -39.51 3.40
C ALA A 51 -29.33 -39.90 2.06
N ARG A 52 -28.62 -40.63 1.18
CA ARG A 52 -29.12 -41.13 -0.10
C ARG A 52 -29.93 -42.42 0.11
N PHE A 53 -31.08 -42.32 0.78
CA PHE A 53 -32.01 -43.44 0.93
C PHE A 53 -33.08 -43.44 -0.17
N PRO A 54 -33.51 -44.62 -0.64
CA PRO A 54 -34.63 -44.71 -1.57
C PRO A 54 -35.93 -44.27 -0.89
N ASN A 55 -36.81 -43.62 -1.66
CA ASN A 55 -38.17 -43.23 -1.24
C ASN A 55 -38.26 -42.19 -0.11
N ILE A 56 -37.32 -41.25 -0.03
CA ILE A 56 -37.49 -40.02 0.78
C ILE A 56 -38.25 -38.97 -0.04
N LEU A 57 -39.32 -38.42 0.54
CA LEU A 57 -40.05 -37.26 0.01
C LEU A 57 -39.39 -35.99 0.54
N TRP A 58 -38.53 -35.37 -0.28
CA TRP A 58 -37.85 -34.12 0.08
C TRP A 58 -38.87 -33.00 0.32
N SER A 59 -38.66 -32.26 1.41
CA SER A 59 -39.60 -31.25 1.90
C SER A 59 -38.96 -29.86 1.84
N SER A 60 -39.75 -28.80 2.02
CA SER A 60 -39.19 -27.44 2.15
C SER A 60 -38.28 -27.28 3.36
N SER A 61 -38.46 -28.08 4.41
CA SER A 61 -37.60 -28.07 5.60
C SER A 61 -36.25 -28.76 5.37
N CYS A 62 -36.19 -29.72 4.44
CA CYS A 62 -34.96 -30.39 4.06
C CYS A 62 -35.05 -30.78 2.57
N PRO A 63 -34.61 -29.90 1.66
CA PRO A 63 -34.77 -30.08 0.22
C PRO A 63 -33.76 -31.04 -0.41
N SER A 64 -32.67 -31.40 0.27
CA SER A 64 -31.60 -32.21 -0.32
C SER A 64 -30.94 -33.19 0.66
N PRO A 65 -30.44 -34.34 0.17
CA PRO A 65 -29.72 -35.32 0.99
C PRO A 65 -28.48 -34.76 1.70
N PRO A 66 -27.60 -33.95 1.06
CA PRO A 66 -26.44 -33.38 1.74
C PRO A 66 -26.81 -32.44 2.89
N LEU A 67 -27.94 -31.71 2.79
CA LEU A 67 -28.42 -30.88 3.89
C LEU A 67 -28.92 -31.73 5.06
N LEU A 68 -29.63 -32.83 4.80
CA LEU A 68 -30.04 -33.79 5.82
C LEU A 68 -28.81 -34.41 6.53
N THR A 69 -27.78 -34.73 5.75
CA THR A 69 -26.50 -35.25 6.23
C THR A 69 -25.82 -34.24 7.15
N TRP A 70 -25.74 -32.97 6.75
CA TRP A 70 -25.15 -31.90 7.55
C TRP A 70 -25.90 -31.66 8.86
N LEU A 71 -27.23 -31.53 8.81
CA LEU A 71 -28.06 -31.35 10.01
C LEU A 71 -27.97 -32.56 10.96
N SER A 72 -27.93 -33.78 10.41
CA SER A 72 -27.74 -35.01 11.19
C SER A 72 -26.34 -35.08 11.81
N THR A 73 -25.32 -34.55 11.14
CA THR A 73 -23.95 -34.46 11.66
C THR A 73 -23.88 -33.50 12.83
N LEU A 74 -24.46 -32.30 12.71
CA LEU A 74 -24.55 -31.36 13.84
C LEU A 74 -25.22 -32.01 15.06
N GLN A 75 -26.28 -32.77 14.82
CA GLN A 75 -26.96 -33.47 15.91
C GLN A 75 -26.11 -34.60 16.50
N LEU A 76 -25.34 -35.34 15.70
CA LEU A 76 -24.45 -36.40 16.16
C LEU A 76 -23.31 -35.85 17.03
N LEU A 77 -22.77 -34.67 16.70
CA LEU A 77 -21.69 -34.04 17.46
C LEU A 77 -22.11 -33.67 18.91
N GLU A 78 -23.41 -33.58 19.19
CA GLU A 78 -23.95 -33.38 20.56
C GLU A 78 -24.04 -34.68 21.40
N PHE A 79 -23.72 -35.83 20.82
CA PHE A 79 -23.70 -37.14 21.49
C PHE A 79 -22.29 -37.50 21.97
N HIS A 80 -22.21 -38.25 23.07
CA HIS A 80 -20.96 -38.88 23.49
C HIS A 80 -20.63 -40.04 22.53
N ASN A 81 -19.35 -40.22 22.16
CA ASN A 81 -18.87 -41.21 21.17
C ASN A 81 -19.31 -40.97 19.71
N SER A 82 -19.46 -39.69 19.32
CA SER A 82 -19.91 -39.27 17.98
C SER A 82 -19.06 -39.82 16.82
N SER A 83 -17.74 -39.89 16.96
CA SER A 83 -16.83 -40.38 15.91
C SER A 83 -16.54 -41.89 15.97
N SER A 84 -17.19 -42.67 16.84
CA SER A 84 -16.85 -44.11 17.01
C SER A 84 -16.93 -44.98 15.74
N ALA A 85 -17.67 -44.55 14.72
CA ALA A 85 -17.78 -45.24 13.43
C ALA A 85 -16.67 -44.88 12.42
N TRP A 86 -15.85 -43.88 12.73
CA TRP A 86 -14.80 -43.37 11.86
C TRP A 86 -13.47 -43.23 12.62
N SER A 87 -12.36 -43.43 11.91
CA SER A 87 -10.98 -43.30 12.43
C SER A 87 -10.52 -41.86 12.59
N PHE A 88 -11.25 -40.91 12.01
CA PHE A 88 -10.94 -39.48 12.05
C PHE A 88 -11.78 -38.72 13.08
N ASP A 89 -11.29 -37.54 13.46
CA ASP A 89 -11.86 -36.71 14.51
C ASP A 89 -13.22 -36.08 14.09
N PRO A 90 -14.03 -35.62 15.07
CA PRO A 90 -15.34 -35.03 14.80
C PRO A 90 -15.32 -33.77 13.92
N GLU A 91 -14.24 -32.96 13.93
CA GLU A 91 -14.12 -31.79 13.04
C GLU A 91 -13.83 -32.22 11.60
N THR A 92 -12.99 -33.24 11.38
CA THR A 92 -12.80 -33.84 10.05
C THR A 92 -14.12 -34.38 9.49
N LEU A 93 -14.96 -35.03 10.30
CA LEU A 93 -16.30 -35.48 9.86
C LEU A 93 -17.16 -34.29 9.42
N ARG A 94 -17.19 -33.23 10.23
CA ARG A 94 -17.93 -32.01 9.91
C ARG A 94 -17.45 -31.41 8.58
N LEU A 95 -16.14 -31.31 8.38
CA LEU A 95 -15.56 -30.76 7.15
C LEU A 95 -15.89 -31.62 5.91
N ARG A 96 -15.82 -32.95 6.02
CA ARG A 96 -16.18 -33.87 4.92
C ARG A 96 -17.67 -33.78 4.56
N VAL A 97 -18.54 -33.59 5.54
CA VAL A 97 -19.99 -33.41 5.28
C VAL A 97 -20.27 -32.02 4.70
N GLU A 98 -19.65 -30.97 5.23
CA GLU A 98 -19.74 -29.61 4.67
C GLU A 98 -19.25 -29.56 3.21
N PHE A 99 -18.19 -30.29 2.88
CA PHE A 99 -17.72 -30.46 1.50
C PHE A 99 -18.85 -30.96 0.58
N THR A 100 -19.55 -32.05 0.97
CA THR A 100 -20.66 -32.58 0.15
C THR A 100 -21.81 -31.59 0.00
N LEU A 101 -22.07 -30.77 1.02
CA LEU A 101 -23.09 -29.73 0.97
C LEU A 101 -22.68 -28.61 -0.01
N LEU A 102 -21.43 -28.14 0.05
CA LEU A 102 -20.91 -27.09 -0.83
C LEU A 102 -20.94 -27.53 -2.31
N VAL A 103 -20.52 -28.76 -2.60
CA VAL A 103 -20.56 -29.31 -3.97
C VAL A 103 -22.00 -29.44 -4.48
N GLN A 104 -22.95 -29.83 -3.61
CA GLN A 104 -24.36 -29.89 -3.99
C GLN A 104 -24.94 -28.50 -4.29
N VAL A 105 -24.59 -27.49 -3.49
CA VAL A 105 -25.01 -26.10 -3.72
C VAL A 105 -24.46 -25.58 -5.05
N LEU A 106 -23.20 -25.92 -5.37
CA LEU A 106 -22.62 -25.61 -6.68
C LEU A 106 -23.37 -26.31 -7.80
N SER A 107 -23.62 -27.62 -7.66
CA SER A 107 -24.31 -28.43 -8.67
C SER A 107 -25.73 -27.90 -8.96
N SER A 108 -26.47 -27.49 -7.92
CA SER A 108 -27.79 -26.88 -8.10
C SER A 108 -27.74 -25.54 -8.81
N ARG A 109 -26.80 -24.66 -8.43
CA ARG A 109 -26.66 -23.33 -9.04
C ARG A 109 -26.22 -23.41 -10.50
N VAL A 110 -25.26 -24.28 -10.80
CA VAL A 110 -24.82 -24.54 -12.19
C VAL A 110 -25.97 -25.12 -13.01
N SER A 111 -26.73 -26.09 -12.45
CA SER A 111 -27.90 -26.65 -13.14
C SER A 111 -29.00 -25.61 -13.41
N GLU A 112 -29.23 -24.69 -12.48
CA GLU A 112 -30.17 -23.57 -12.66
C GLU A 112 -29.67 -22.58 -13.73
N SER A 113 -28.38 -22.24 -13.74
CA SER A 113 -27.75 -21.39 -14.76
C SER A 113 -27.89 -22.01 -16.16
N VAL A 114 -27.64 -23.32 -16.28
CA VAL A 114 -27.83 -24.07 -17.54
C VAL A 114 -29.28 -24.07 -17.99
N ARG A 115 -30.23 -24.29 -17.08
CA ARG A 115 -31.67 -24.26 -17.41
C ARG A 115 -32.13 -22.86 -17.82
N GLY A 116 -31.67 -21.81 -17.14
CA GLY A 116 -31.97 -20.42 -17.47
C GLY A 116 -31.48 -20.02 -18.86
N ASN A 117 -30.29 -20.47 -19.27
CA ASN A 117 -29.75 -20.22 -20.61
C ASN A 117 -30.56 -20.95 -21.71
N LEU A 118 -30.99 -22.18 -21.45
CA LEU A 118 -31.85 -22.96 -22.37
C LEU A 118 -33.25 -22.34 -22.55
N ASP A 119 -33.80 -21.74 -21.50
CA ASP A 119 -35.10 -21.08 -21.56
C ASP A 119 -35.02 -19.72 -22.29
N LEU A 120 -33.91 -18.98 -22.16
CA LEU A 120 -33.65 -17.75 -22.93
C LEU A 120 -33.46 -18.04 -24.43
N GLU A 121 -32.73 -19.10 -24.80
CA GLU A 121 -32.58 -19.51 -26.20
C GLU A 121 -33.90 -19.93 -26.87
N LYS A 122 -34.82 -20.55 -26.11
CA LYS A 122 -36.16 -20.88 -26.64
C LYS A 122 -37.00 -19.63 -26.90
N ILE A 123 -36.88 -18.62 -26.03
CA ILE A 123 -37.59 -17.35 -26.18
C ILE A 123 -37.05 -16.55 -27.38
N GLU A 124 -35.74 -16.59 -27.65
CA GLU A 124 -35.16 -15.93 -28.84
C GLU A 124 -35.51 -16.63 -30.17
N ARG A 125 -35.82 -17.93 -30.15
CA ARG A 125 -36.24 -18.68 -31.35
C ARG A 125 -37.75 -18.61 -31.65
N ASP A 126 -38.58 -18.22 -30.68
CA ASP A 126 -40.03 -18.08 -30.84
C ASP A 126 -40.43 -16.69 -31.37
N VAL A 127 -40.10 -16.42 -32.63
CA VAL A 127 -40.84 -15.47 -33.48
C VAL A 127 -41.99 -16.27 -34.13
N PRO A 128 -43.25 -15.80 -34.10
CA PRO A 128 -44.39 -16.69 -34.32
C PRO A 128 -44.52 -17.07 -35.79
N SER A 129 -44.39 -18.35 -36.10
CA SER A 129 -45.05 -18.96 -37.25
C SER A 129 -46.06 -19.96 -36.73
N GLU A 130 -47.33 -19.70 -37.05
CA GLU A 130 -48.46 -20.56 -36.73
C GLU A 130 -48.24 -22.00 -37.23
N GLY A 131 -48.48 -22.98 -36.37
CA GLY A 131 -48.44 -24.40 -36.72
C GLY A 131 -48.49 -25.30 -35.49
N PHE A 132 -49.70 -25.63 -35.06
CA PHE A 132 -49.99 -26.63 -34.03
C PHE A 132 -49.49 -28.02 -34.47
N GLU A 133 -48.70 -28.71 -33.63
CA GLU A 133 -48.83 -30.16 -33.37
C GLU A 133 -47.97 -30.61 -32.16
N SER A 134 -48.44 -31.65 -31.47
CA SER A 134 -48.10 -32.06 -30.10
C SER A 134 -46.81 -32.89 -29.94
N PRO A 135 -46.27 -33.07 -28.71
CA PRO A 135 -44.90 -33.53 -28.46
C PRO A 135 -44.81 -35.02 -28.14
N VAL A 136 -44.28 -35.86 -29.05
CA VAL A 136 -43.77 -37.21 -28.75
C VAL A 136 -42.67 -37.58 -29.76
N GLU A 137 -41.59 -38.19 -29.26
CA GLU A 137 -40.55 -38.94 -29.99
C GLU A 137 -39.50 -38.19 -30.83
N SER A 138 -38.30 -38.02 -30.26
CA SER A 138 -37.02 -38.24 -30.97
C SER A 138 -35.82 -38.08 -30.02
N LEU A 139 -35.70 -39.01 -29.05
CA LEU A 139 -34.40 -39.40 -28.52
C LEU A 139 -33.91 -40.57 -29.36
N LYS A 140 -32.93 -40.30 -30.23
CA LYS A 140 -31.90 -41.20 -30.81
C LYS A 140 -31.63 -40.81 -32.26
N GLU A 141 -30.57 -40.07 -32.49
CA GLU A 141 -29.57 -40.43 -33.50
C GLU A 141 -28.30 -39.61 -33.29
N GLY A 142 -27.17 -40.30 -33.24
CA GLY A 142 -25.85 -39.69 -33.14
C GLY A 142 -25.48 -39.00 -34.44
N GLY A 143 -24.88 -37.82 -34.32
CA GLY A 143 -24.24 -37.09 -35.41
C GLY A 143 -23.17 -36.18 -34.84
N GLU A 144 -21.91 -36.53 -35.09
CA GLU A 144 -20.77 -35.63 -34.94
C GLU A 144 -20.99 -34.38 -35.81
N LEU A 145 -21.14 -33.20 -35.20
CA LEU A 145 -20.81 -31.91 -35.81
C LEU A 145 -21.04 -30.75 -34.82
N GLY A 146 -19.98 -29.96 -34.61
CA GLY A 146 -20.08 -28.57 -34.16
C GLY A 146 -19.78 -28.34 -32.68
N VAL A 147 -18.55 -27.90 -32.39
CA VAL A 147 -18.17 -27.24 -31.15
C VAL A 147 -19.07 -26.00 -30.97
N SER A 148 -20.13 -26.12 -30.16
CA SER A 148 -21.04 -25.02 -29.84
C SER A 148 -21.45 -25.15 -28.37
N GLU A 149 -21.11 -24.14 -27.57
CA GLU A 149 -21.76 -23.65 -26.34
C GLU A 149 -22.38 -24.63 -25.31
N ASN A 150 -21.92 -25.88 -25.25
CA ASN A 150 -22.45 -26.93 -24.35
C ASN A 150 -21.67 -27.14 -23.03
N GLY A 151 -20.78 -26.21 -22.64
CA GLY A 151 -19.90 -26.39 -21.47
C GLY A 151 -20.60 -26.52 -20.10
N GLY A 152 -21.89 -26.20 -20.02
CA GLY A 152 -22.69 -26.32 -18.79
C GLY A 152 -23.04 -27.76 -18.40
N PHE A 153 -23.30 -28.63 -19.39
CA PHE A 153 -23.61 -30.04 -19.12
C PHE A 153 -22.38 -30.81 -18.64
N ASP A 154 -21.20 -30.47 -19.17
CA ASP A 154 -19.93 -31.08 -18.75
C ASP A 154 -19.57 -30.64 -17.32
N SER A 155 -19.85 -29.37 -16.96
CA SER A 155 -19.62 -28.85 -15.61
C SER A 155 -20.42 -29.59 -14.53
N VAL A 156 -21.69 -29.92 -14.81
CA VAL A 156 -22.54 -30.68 -13.86
C VAL A 156 -22.01 -32.10 -13.68
N GLN A 157 -21.61 -32.78 -14.77
CA GLN A 157 -21.04 -34.13 -14.69
C GLN A 157 -19.76 -34.18 -13.86
N VAL A 158 -18.89 -33.17 -14.00
CA VAL A 158 -17.66 -33.08 -13.19
C VAL A 158 -17.98 -32.82 -11.72
N LEU A 159 -18.93 -31.93 -11.41
CA LEU A 159 -19.37 -31.70 -10.03
C LEU A 159 -20.03 -32.94 -9.41
N ASP A 160 -20.78 -33.72 -10.18
CA ASP A 160 -21.37 -34.99 -9.72
C ASP A 160 -20.27 -35.99 -9.33
N ARG A 161 -19.20 -36.12 -10.13
CA ARG A 161 -18.03 -36.94 -9.79
C ARG A 161 -17.32 -36.46 -8.53
N VAL A 162 -17.18 -35.14 -8.34
CA VAL A 162 -16.64 -34.55 -7.11
C VAL A 162 -17.56 -34.82 -5.91
N ALA A 163 -18.89 -34.82 -6.09
CA ALA A 163 -19.85 -35.17 -5.05
C ALA A 163 -19.78 -36.66 -4.67
N GLU A 164 -19.58 -37.54 -5.64
CA GLU A 164 -19.35 -38.98 -5.42
C GLU A 164 -18.07 -39.23 -4.62
N LEU A 165 -16.99 -38.50 -4.92
CA LEU A 165 -15.77 -38.52 -4.12
C LEU A 165 -16.05 -38.13 -2.65
N GLY A 166 -16.80 -37.04 -2.45
CA GLY A 166 -17.20 -36.61 -1.10
C GLY A 166 -18.01 -37.69 -0.36
N LEU A 167 -18.96 -38.35 -1.05
CA LEU A 167 -19.76 -39.43 -0.47
C LEU A 167 -18.91 -40.66 -0.13
N LYS A 168 -17.98 -41.05 -1.01
CA LYS A 168 -17.06 -42.17 -0.78
C LYS A 168 -16.27 -41.95 0.52
N ARG A 169 -15.83 -40.72 0.77
CA ARG A 169 -15.05 -40.32 1.97
C ARG A 169 -15.88 -40.24 3.26
N LEU A 170 -17.21 -40.36 3.20
CA LEU A 170 -18.09 -40.39 4.37
C LEU A 170 -18.40 -41.80 4.88
N LYS A 171 -18.06 -42.86 4.14
CA LYS A 171 -18.31 -44.25 4.55
C LYS A 171 -17.61 -44.56 5.88
N ALA A 172 -18.27 -45.38 6.71
CA ALA A 172 -17.73 -45.81 8.00
C ALA A 172 -16.64 -46.88 7.80
N ASP A 173 -15.68 -46.96 8.73
CA ASP A 173 -14.50 -47.82 8.60
C ASP A 173 -14.78 -49.29 8.90
N VAL A 174 -15.93 -49.59 9.53
CA VAL A 174 -16.33 -50.95 9.90
C VAL A 174 -17.51 -51.37 9.05
N ASP A 175 -17.25 -52.12 7.99
CA ASP A 175 -18.26 -52.97 7.34
C ASP A 175 -18.63 -54.07 8.36
N VAL A 176 -19.72 -53.86 9.10
CA VAL A 176 -20.26 -54.88 10.00
C VAL A 176 -20.77 -56.03 9.13
N GLY A 177 -20.04 -57.15 9.17
CA GLY A 177 -20.41 -58.39 8.52
C GLY A 177 -21.86 -58.79 8.80
N GLY A 178 -22.64 -58.88 7.72
CA GLY A 178 -23.95 -59.50 7.67
C GLY A 178 -24.05 -60.31 6.40
N GLY A 179 -23.80 -61.61 6.50
CA GLY A 179 -23.90 -62.54 5.38
C GLY A 179 -25.30 -62.55 4.76
N GLY A 180 -25.33 -62.49 3.43
CA GLY A 180 -26.51 -62.63 2.60
C GLY A 180 -26.11 -62.41 1.16
N ASP A 181 -25.80 -63.51 0.46
CA ASP A 181 -25.73 -63.57 -1.00
C ASP A 181 -27.00 -62.93 -1.59
N ASP A 182 -26.85 -61.77 -2.19
CA ASP A 182 -27.60 -61.39 -3.38
C ASP A 182 -26.70 -60.50 -4.22
N VAL A 183 -26.14 -61.13 -5.25
CA VAL A 183 -25.33 -60.51 -6.30
C VAL A 183 -26.21 -59.53 -7.06
N SER A 184 -26.12 -58.25 -6.72
CA SER A 184 -26.34 -57.16 -7.67
C SER A 184 -24.99 -56.54 -7.99
N GLU A 185 -24.48 -56.89 -9.17
CA GLU A 185 -23.29 -56.31 -9.78
C GLU A 185 -23.46 -54.78 -9.94
N SER A 186 -22.95 -53.98 -9.00
CA SER A 186 -22.62 -52.57 -9.28
C SER A 186 -21.57 -51.93 -8.34
N SER A 187 -21.04 -52.62 -7.35
CA SER A 187 -20.05 -52.05 -6.41
C SER A 187 -18.59 -52.31 -6.80
N VAL A 188 -18.25 -52.16 -8.08
CA VAL A 188 -16.84 -52.00 -8.45
C VAL A 188 -16.36 -50.72 -7.75
N LYS A 189 -15.35 -50.84 -6.88
CA LYS A 189 -14.55 -49.75 -6.32
C LYS A 189 -14.01 -48.89 -7.47
N GLY A 190 -14.81 -47.97 -7.97
CA GLY A 190 -14.41 -47.01 -9.00
C GLY A 190 -13.51 -45.97 -8.34
N VAL A 191 -12.24 -45.96 -8.70
CA VAL A 191 -11.39 -44.78 -8.50
C VAL A 191 -12.03 -43.67 -9.33
N VAL A 192 -12.44 -42.58 -8.69
CA VAL A 192 -12.89 -41.38 -9.39
C VAL A 192 -11.63 -40.75 -9.99
N LEU A 193 -11.33 -41.10 -11.23
CA LEU A 193 -10.24 -40.51 -11.99
C LEU A 193 -10.76 -39.18 -12.55
N LEU A 194 -10.27 -38.08 -11.99
CA LEU A 194 -10.44 -36.74 -12.53
C LEU A 194 -9.06 -36.23 -12.91
N GLU A 195 -8.90 -35.84 -14.17
CA GLU A 195 -7.69 -35.21 -14.67
C GLU A 195 -7.83 -33.68 -14.64
N GLU A 196 -6.69 -32.97 -14.72
CA GLU A 196 -6.67 -31.51 -14.75
C GLU A 196 -7.46 -30.94 -15.94
N GLU A 197 -7.52 -31.69 -17.05
CA GLU A 197 -8.26 -31.35 -18.27
C GLU A 197 -9.78 -31.37 -18.06
N ASP A 198 -10.30 -32.29 -17.25
CA ASP A 198 -11.74 -32.39 -16.94
C ASP A 198 -12.23 -31.16 -16.17
N LEU A 199 -11.39 -30.60 -15.30
CA LEU A 199 -11.74 -29.45 -14.46
C LEU A 199 -11.77 -28.13 -15.24
N VAL A 200 -11.22 -28.08 -16.46
CA VAL A 200 -11.23 -26.87 -17.30
C VAL A 200 -12.65 -26.42 -17.64
N CYS A 201 -13.60 -27.35 -17.79
CA CYS A 201 -14.99 -27.00 -18.09
C CYS A 201 -15.64 -26.18 -16.95
N LEU A 202 -15.15 -26.32 -15.71
CA LEU A 202 -15.65 -25.59 -14.55
C LEU A 202 -15.24 -24.11 -14.56
N ARG A 203 -14.34 -23.67 -15.45
CA ARG A 203 -13.82 -22.29 -15.46
C ARG A 203 -14.92 -21.22 -15.38
N LYS A 204 -15.98 -21.35 -16.19
CA LYS A 204 -17.11 -20.41 -16.18
C LYS A 204 -17.87 -20.45 -14.85
N ALA A 205 -18.17 -21.66 -14.36
CA ALA A 205 -18.86 -21.85 -13.08
C ALA A 205 -18.05 -21.31 -11.89
N ILE A 206 -16.72 -21.44 -11.91
CA ILE A 206 -15.82 -20.92 -10.89
C ILE A 206 -15.92 -19.41 -10.82
N LEU A 207 -15.91 -18.72 -11.95
CA LEU A 207 -15.99 -17.25 -11.99
C LEU A 207 -17.39 -16.74 -11.60
N GLU A 208 -18.47 -17.42 -12.01
CA GLU A 208 -19.85 -17.04 -11.65
C GLU A 208 -20.19 -17.29 -10.17
N HIS A 209 -19.55 -18.27 -9.54
CA HIS A 209 -19.84 -18.69 -8.16
C HIS A 209 -18.59 -18.71 -7.27
N ALA A 210 -17.70 -17.73 -7.47
CA ALA A 210 -16.39 -17.65 -6.83
C ALA A 210 -16.44 -17.80 -5.29
N ASP A 211 -17.40 -17.15 -4.62
CA ASP A 211 -17.52 -17.22 -3.15
C ASP A 211 -17.76 -18.65 -2.63
N VAL A 212 -18.51 -19.48 -3.38
CA VAL A 212 -18.80 -20.86 -2.96
C VAL A 212 -17.61 -21.78 -3.26
N PHE A 213 -16.90 -21.53 -4.37
CA PHE A 213 -15.66 -22.23 -4.68
C PHE A 213 -14.53 -21.86 -3.72
N ASP A 214 -14.47 -20.62 -3.24
CA ASP A 214 -13.53 -20.19 -2.21
C ASP A 214 -13.79 -20.89 -0.88
N ALA A 215 -15.05 -20.94 -0.44
CA ALA A 215 -15.47 -21.71 0.74
C ALA A 215 -15.13 -23.21 0.59
N LEU A 216 -15.30 -23.77 -0.61
CA LEU A 216 -14.91 -25.14 -0.92
C LEU A 216 -13.39 -25.35 -0.81
N CYS A 217 -12.60 -24.44 -1.37
CA CYS A 217 -11.14 -24.51 -1.31
C CYS A 217 -10.62 -24.39 0.14
N TRP A 218 -11.22 -23.51 0.94
CA TRP A 218 -10.92 -23.38 2.36
C TRP A 218 -11.25 -24.64 3.15
N ASN A 219 -12.41 -25.23 2.88
CA ASN A 219 -12.83 -26.49 3.49
C ASN A 219 -11.85 -27.63 3.13
N ILE A 220 -11.47 -27.75 1.84
CA ILE A 220 -10.43 -28.70 1.41
C ILE A 220 -9.13 -28.46 2.17
N GLN A 221 -8.68 -27.20 2.25
CA GLN A 221 -7.40 -26.87 2.88
C GLN A 221 -7.33 -27.30 4.35
N LYS A 222 -8.43 -27.17 5.10
CA LYS A 222 -8.51 -27.64 6.49
C LYS A 222 -8.41 -29.15 6.57
N GLN A 223 -9.12 -29.87 5.69
CA GLN A 223 -9.05 -31.34 5.64
C GLN A 223 -7.65 -31.86 5.32
N VAL A 224 -6.85 -31.10 4.55
CA VAL A 224 -5.47 -31.47 4.22
C VAL A 224 -4.50 -31.10 5.35
N LYS A 225 -4.60 -29.88 5.91
CA LYS A 225 -3.67 -29.37 6.94
C LYS A 225 -3.76 -30.10 8.28
N ASP A 226 -4.95 -30.52 8.69
CA ASP A 226 -5.13 -31.19 9.99
C ASP A 226 -4.42 -32.56 10.06
N ARG A 227 -3.91 -33.08 8.92
CA ARG A 227 -3.06 -34.28 8.88
C ARG A 227 -1.56 -34.01 8.95
N GLU A 228 -1.10 -32.81 8.58
CA GLU A 228 0.33 -32.45 8.61
C GLU A 228 0.81 -32.04 10.00
N SER A 229 -0.08 -31.62 10.92
CA SER A 229 0.29 -31.24 12.30
C SER A 229 0.61 -32.42 13.23
N ASP A 230 0.11 -33.61 12.90
CA ASP A 230 0.36 -34.83 13.70
C ASP A 230 1.74 -35.46 13.44
N ASP A 231 2.46 -35.01 12.41
CA ASP A 231 3.83 -35.46 12.10
C ASP A 231 4.91 -34.49 12.65
N SER A 232 4.58 -33.77 13.72
CA SER A 232 5.58 -33.06 14.53
C SER A 232 6.39 -34.06 15.34
N GLY A 233 7.47 -34.54 14.70
CA GLY A 233 8.37 -35.57 15.21
C GLY A 233 8.92 -35.27 16.61
N LEU A 234 8.29 -35.86 17.63
CA LEU A 234 8.80 -36.06 18.99
C LEU A 234 7.87 -37.01 19.78
N ALA A 235 7.60 -38.21 19.26
CA ALA A 235 7.01 -39.29 20.06
C ALA A 235 7.75 -40.61 19.84
N ILE A 236 8.32 -41.11 20.94
CA ILE A 236 9.17 -42.30 21.02
C ILE A 236 8.37 -43.56 20.68
N THR A 237 8.98 -44.39 19.85
CA THR A 237 8.55 -45.73 19.43
C THR A 237 7.97 -46.59 20.55
N VAL A 238 6.74 -47.08 20.36
CA VAL A 238 6.33 -48.41 20.83
C VAL A 238 5.74 -49.16 19.65
N GLN A 239 6.48 -50.16 19.22
CA GLN A 239 6.17 -51.10 18.16
C GLN A 239 4.94 -51.94 18.58
N GLY A 240 3.79 -51.65 17.96
CA GLY A 240 2.56 -52.42 18.08
C GLY A 240 2.10 -52.82 16.69
N GLU A 241 2.31 -54.10 16.38
CA GLU A 241 1.66 -54.98 15.39
C GLU A 241 1.10 -54.38 14.08
N GLU A 242 1.67 -54.87 12.98
CA GLU A 242 1.28 -54.68 11.59
C GLU A 242 -0.20 -55.06 11.34
N GLY A 243 -1.08 -54.05 11.34
CA GLY A 243 -2.42 -54.10 10.75
C GLY A 243 -2.46 -53.32 9.44
N GLU A 244 -2.65 -54.05 8.33
CA GLU A 244 -3.15 -53.63 7.01
C GLU A 244 -2.96 -52.16 6.55
N ARG A 245 -1.80 -51.88 5.93
CA ARG A 245 -1.52 -50.66 5.14
C ARG A 245 -2.13 -50.72 3.72
N VAL A 246 -3.43 -50.95 3.58
CA VAL A 246 -4.11 -50.99 2.26
C VAL A 246 -4.98 -49.75 2.00
N ASP A 247 -5.48 -49.08 3.05
CA ASP A 247 -6.35 -47.90 2.90
C ASP A 247 -5.62 -46.57 2.69
N SER A 248 -4.31 -46.50 2.97
CA SER A 248 -3.54 -45.26 2.82
C SER A 248 -3.39 -44.80 1.36
N SER A 249 -3.34 -45.73 0.39
CA SER A 249 -3.17 -45.37 -1.02
C SER A 249 -4.42 -44.77 -1.66
N LEU A 250 -5.61 -45.20 -1.23
CA LEU A 250 -6.89 -44.68 -1.76
C LEU A 250 -7.20 -43.28 -1.22
N GLU A 251 -6.86 -43.01 0.04
CA GLU A 251 -6.98 -41.66 0.60
C GLU A 251 -6.01 -40.68 -0.05
N GLU A 252 -4.78 -41.11 -0.38
CA GLU A 252 -3.81 -40.27 -1.10
C GLU A 252 -4.28 -39.89 -2.52
N GLU A 253 -4.95 -40.80 -3.24
CA GLU A 253 -5.54 -40.50 -4.55
C GLU A 253 -6.71 -39.52 -4.44
N ASP A 254 -7.58 -39.71 -3.44
CA ASP A 254 -8.69 -38.81 -3.18
C ASP A 254 -8.19 -37.39 -2.82
N LEU A 255 -7.10 -37.28 -2.04
CA LEU A 255 -6.46 -36.01 -1.71
C LEU A 255 -5.84 -35.31 -2.93
N LYS A 256 -5.27 -36.07 -3.88
CA LYS A 256 -4.78 -35.52 -5.16
C LYS A 256 -5.93 -34.86 -5.92
N VAL A 257 -7.09 -35.50 -6.01
CA VAL A 257 -8.25 -34.91 -6.69
C VAL A 257 -8.71 -33.61 -6.02
N LEU A 258 -8.72 -33.54 -4.68
CA LEU A 258 -9.05 -32.29 -3.97
C LEU A 258 -8.03 -31.17 -4.25
N SER A 259 -6.74 -31.51 -4.31
CA SER A 259 -5.69 -30.55 -4.68
C SER A 259 -5.84 -30.06 -6.11
N LEU A 260 -6.28 -30.92 -7.04
CA LEU A 260 -6.59 -30.53 -8.42
C LEU A 260 -7.76 -29.53 -8.48
N VAL A 261 -8.80 -29.71 -7.65
CA VAL A 261 -9.91 -28.75 -7.56
C VAL A 261 -9.40 -27.39 -7.10
N GLN A 262 -8.61 -27.33 -6.02
CA GLN A 262 -8.02 -26.07 -5.55
C GLN A 262 -7.15 -25.41 -6.61
N ARG A 263 -6.28 -26.19 -7.26
CA ARG A 263 -5.41 -25.72 -8.35
C ARG A 263 -6.20 -25.17 -9.55
N SER A 264 -7.28 -25.83 -9.93
CA SER A 264 -8.16 -25.38 -11.02
C SER A 264 -8.84 -24.05 -10.70
N VAL A 265 -9.29 -23.86 -9.46
CA VAL A 265 -9.87 -22.57 -9.01
C VAL A 265 -8.84 -21.45 -9.09
N GLN A 266 -7.62 -21.69 -8.60
CA GLN A 266 -6.54 -20.71 -8.67
C GLN A 266 -6.18 -20.35 -10.11
N ARG A 267 -6.07 -21.34 -11.00
CA ARG A 267 -5.77 -21.10 -12.41
C ARG A 267 -6.87 -20.30 -13.08
N ALA A 268 -8.14 -20.62 -12.83
CA ALA A 268 -9.27 -19.88 -13.38
C ALA A 268 -9.22 -18.39 -12.99
N HIS A 269 -8.90 -18.06 -11.74
CA HIS A 269 -8.74 -16.68 -11.29
C HIS A 269 -7.52 -15.98 -11.90
N LEU A 270 -6.36 -16.65 -11.98
CA LEU A 270 -5.17 -16.07 -12.61
C LEU A 270 -5.38 -15.82 -14.11
N ASP A 271 -6.04 -16.73 -14.82
CA ASP A 271 -6.32 -16.54 -16.24
C ASP A 271 -7.39 -15.47 -16.47
N ALA A 272 -8.39 -15.37 -15.60
CA ALA A 272 -9.34 -14.25 -15.62
C ALA A 272 -8.64 -12.90 -15.36
N MET A 273 -7.67 -12.85 -14.44
CA MET A 273 -6.86 -11.65 -14.24
C MET A 273 -6.08 -11.27 -15.51
N LYS A 274 -5.48 -12.24 -16.21
CA LYS A 274 -4.80 -11.98 -17.50
C LYS A 274 -5.76 -11.43 -18.55
N GLU A 275 -6.94 -12.04 -18.71
CA GLU A 275 -7.97 -11.58 -19.64
C GLU A 275 -8.47 -10.17 -19.31
N CYS A 276 -8.72 -9.87 -18.02
CA CYS A 276 -9.05 -8.52 -17.56
C CYS A 276 -7.94 -7.51 -17.89
N MET A 277 -6.67 -7.89 -17.69
CA MET A 277 -5.53 -7.06 -18.07
C MET A 277 -5.46 -6.84 -19.58
N GLU A 278 -5.68 -7.85 -20.41
CA GLU A 278 -5.73 -7.72 -21.87
C GLU A 278 -6.86 -6.78 -22.32
N ALA A 279 -8.04 -6.89 -21.70
CA ALA A 279 -9.18 -6.01 -21.93
C ALA A 279 -9.01 -4.57 -21.39
N GLY A 280 -7.98 -4.33 -20.57
CA GLY A 280 -7.72 -3.05 -19.91
C GLY A 280 -8.57 -2.78 -18.67
N ASP A 281 -9.29 -3.79 -18.18
CA ASP A 281 -10.06 -3.73 -16.95
C ASP A 281 -9.18 -4.08 -15.73
N VAL A 282 -8.52 -3.05 -15.18
CA VAL A 282 -7.68 -3.21 -13.99
C VAL A 282 -8.53 -3.54 -12.76
N ASP A 283 -9.75 -3.03 -12.65
CA ASP A 283 -10.61 -3.26 -11.49
C ASP A 283 -11.12 -4.71 -11.43
N GLY A 284 -11.50 -5.27 -12.60
CA GLY A 284 -11.80 -6.68 -12.74
C GLY A 284 -10.64 -7.56 -12.29
N ALA A 285 -9.41 -7.27 -12.73
CA ALA A 285 -8.23 -8.01 -12.33
C ALA A 285 -7.97 -7.92 -10.81
N VAL A 286 -8.14 -6.74 -10.20
CA VAL A 286 -7.98 -6.55 -8.75
C VAL A 286 -9.01 -7.35 -7.95
N SER A 287 -10.25 -7.43 -8.43
CA SER A 287 -11.32 -8.17 -7.74
C SER A 287 -11.04 -9.66 -7.57
N HIS A 288 -10.23 -10.26 -8.44
CA HIS A 288 -9.87 -11.68 -8.36
C HIS A 288 -8.78 -12.00 -7.34
N ILE A 289 -8.03 -10.99 -6.85
CA ILE A 289 -6.95 -11.19 -5.87
C ILE A 289 -7.47 -11.81 -4.57
N ARG A 290 -8.70 -11.47 -4.16
CA ARG A 290 -9.31 -12.01 -2.93
C ARG A 290 -9.44 -13.53 -2.91
N PHE A 291 -9.43 -14.18 -4.08
CA PHE A 291 -9.59 -15.62 -4.18
C PHE A 291 -8.24 -16.35 -4.33
N LEU A 292 -7.12 -15.63 -4.35
CA LEU A 292 -5.80 -16.22 -4.56
C LEU A 292 -5.19 -16.73 -3.25
N HIS A 293 -4.61 -17.93 -3.30
CA HIS A 293 -3.96 -18.55 -2.16
C HIS A 293 -2.77 -19.42 -2.62
N LEU A 294 -1.58 -19.14 -2.09
CA LEU A 294 -0.32 -19.74 -2.57
C LEU A 294 -0.19 -21.24 -2.25
N ASN A 295 -0.91 -21.74 -1.24
CA ASN A 295 -0.82 -23.14 -0.80
C ASN A 295 -1.68 -24.12 -1.61
N TYR A 296 -2.32 -23.69 -2.70
CA TYR A 296 -3.28 -24.50 -3.47
C TYR A 296 -2.67 -25.21 -4.68
N GLY A 297 -1.35 -25.43 -4.68
CA GLY A 297 -0.66 -26.34 -5.62
C GLY A 297 -0.26 -25.74 -6.96
N LEU A 298 -0.41 -24.42 -7.16
CA LEU A 298 0.20 -23.71 -8.28
C LEU A 298 1.60 -23.18 -7.92
N PRO A 299 2.55 -23.12 -8.87
CA PRO A 299 3.87 -22.55 -8.63
C PRO A 299 3.79 -21.06 -8.27
N GLU A 300 4.53 -20.62 -7.25
CA GLU A 300 4.62 -19.21 -6.85
C GLU A 300 5.03 -18.27 -8.00
N ALA A 301 5.82 -18.79 -8.95
CA ALA A 301 6.22 -18.04 -10.15
C ALA A 301 5.02 -17.61 -11.01
N GLU A 302 3.96 -18.43 -11.12
CA GLU A 302 2.78 -18.09 -11.91
C GLU A 302 2.03 -16.91 -11.28
N TYR A 303 1.79 -16.94 -9.97
CA TYR A 303 1.21 -15.81 -9.24
C TYR A 303 2.05 -14.55 -9.39
N ARG A 304 3.37 -14.69 -9.21
CA ARG A 304 4.30 -13.57 -9.26
C ARG A 304 4.26 -12.86 -10.61
N THR A 305 4.25 -13.58 -11.73
CA THR A 305 4.19 -12.96 -13.07
C THR A 305 2.93 -12.12 -13.26
N VAL A 306 1.75 -12.68 -12.97
CA VAL A 306 0.46 -11.98 -13.12
C VAL A 306 0.38 -10.76 -12.19
N LEU A 307 0.84 -10.87 -10.94
CA LEU A 307 0.85 -9.76 -9.99
C LEU A 307 1.87 -8.68 -10.38
N GLN A 308 3.02 -9.07 -10.93
CA GLN A 308 4.02 -8.15 -11.44
C GLN A 308 3.50 -7.35 -12.63
N ASP A 309 2.83 -7.99 -13.58
CA ASP A 309 2.21 -7.32 -14.73
C ASP A 309 1.12 -6.33 -14.28
N LEU A 310 0.29 -6.72 -13.32
CA LEU A 310 -0.73 -5.85 -12.73
C LEU A 310 -0.10 -4.63 -12.04
N LEU A 311 0.92 -4.85 -11.20
CA LEU A 311 1.62 -3.77 -10.51
C LEU A 311 2.35 -2.85 -11.48
N GLN A 312 3.04 -3.39 -12.49
CA GLN A 312 3.69 -2.58 -13.52
C GLN A 312 2.67 -1.70 -14.25
N ARG A 313 1.49 -2.23 -14.60
CA ARG A 313 0.44 -1.47 -15.26
C ARG A 313 -0.13 -0.35 -14.40
N VAL A 314 -0.33 -0.60 -13.10
CA VAL A 314 -0.79 0.43 -12.14
C VAL A 314 0.30 1.48 -11.89
N LEU A 315 1.55 1.06 -11.73
CA LEU A 315 2.69 1.95 -11.45
C LEU A 315 3.15 2.75 -12.68
N SER A 316 2.85 2.29 -13.89
CA SER A 316 3.12 3.05 -15.12
C SER A 316 2.38 4.40 -15.17
N GLY A 317 1.30 4.56 -14.40
CA GLY A 317 0.59 5.85 -14.24
C GLY A 317 1.32 6.89 -13.37
N ARG A 318 2.52 6.59 -12.86
CA ARG A 318 3.25 7.39 -11.85
C ARG A 318 3.97 8.64 -12.39
N GLU A 319 3.80 9.01 -13.65
CA GLU A 319 4.61 10.08 -14.27
C GLU A 319 4.49 11.45 -13.57
N ARG A 320 3.33 11.80 -12.98
CA ARG A 320 3.08 13.14 -12.43
C ARG A 320 2.34 13.12 -11.09
N PHE A 321 2.70 14.06 -10.21
CA PHE A 321 1.94 14.37 -9.01
C PHE A 321 0.63 15.10 -9.36
N GLY A 322 -0.46 14.73 -8.70
CA GLY A 322 -1.81 15.23 -8.99
C GLY A 322 -2.85 14.11 -9.04
N GLU A 323 -3.90 14.28 -9.83
CA GLU A 323 -5.03 13.34 -9.95
C GLU A 323 -4.59 11.93 -10.41
N THR A 324 -3.62 11.85 -11.33
CA THR A 324 -3.06 10.58 -11.82
C THR A 324 -2.35 9.79 -10.72
N TRP A 325 -1.58 10.47 -9.86
CA TRP A 325 -0.92 9.84 -8.72
C TRP A 325 -1.94 9.37 -7.68
N HIS A 326 -3.00 10.15 -7.43
CA HIS A 326 -4.07 9.75 -6.51
C HIS A 326 -4.84 8.52 -7.03
N ALA A 327 -5.20 8.51 -8.31
CA ALA A 327 -5.85 7.36 -8.93
C ALA A 327 -4.97 6.10 -8.84
N MET A 328 -3.67 6.22 -9.15
CA MET A 328 -2.72 5.10 -9.00
C MET A 328 -2.65 4.58 -7.56
N GLN A 329 -2.68 5.49 -6.59
CA GLN A 329 -2.60 5.15 -5.17
C GLN A 329 -3.88 4.53 -4.62
N GLU A 330 -5.04 4.96 -5.11
CA GLU A 330 -6.32 4.30 -4.84
C GLU A 330 -6.31 2.87 -5.39
N LYS A 331 -5.79 2.66 -6.62
CA LYS A 331 -5.64 1.30 -7.19
C LYS A 331 -4.69 0.43 -6.38
N LEU A 332 -3.55 0.95 -5.92
CA LEU A 332 -2.64 0.22 -5.03
C LEU A 332 -3.32 -0.15 -3.71
N LEU A 333 -4.10 0.76 -3.11
CA LEU A 333 -4.86 0.48 -1.90
C LEU A 333 -5.91 -0.62 -2.13
N MET A 334 -6.57 -0.62 -3.29
CA MET A 334 -7.51 -1.69 -3.66
C MET A 334 -6.80 -3.04 -3.80
N ILE A 335 -5.62 -3.10 -4.44
CA ILE A 335 -4.79 -4.32 -4.54
C ILE A 335 -4.48 -4.87 -3.16
N TYR A 336 -3.97 -4.03 -2.25
CA TYR A 336 -3.66 -4.45 -0.89
C TYR A 336 -4.92 -4.82 -0.10
N GLY A 337 -6.03 -4.12 -0.31
CA GLY A 337 -7.33 -4.43 0.30
C GLY A 337 -7.81 -5.83 -0.07
N GLU A 338 -7.83 -6.15 -1.36
CA GLU A 338 -8.25 -7.47 -1.86
C GLU A 338 -7.25 -8.57 -1.46
N ALA A 339 -5.94 -8.28 -1.43
CA ALA A 339 -4.94 -9.21 -0.93
C ALA A 339 -5.14 -9.54 0.56
N VAL A 340 -5.56 -8.57 1.38
CA VAL A 340 -5.91 -8.82 2.79
C VAL A 340 -7.21 -9.64 2.88
N CYS A 341 -8.19 -9.38 2.02
CA CYS A 341 -9.44 -10.17 1.96
C CYS A 341 -9.20 -11.65 1.65
N SER A 342 -8.12 -11.99 0.92
CA SER A 342 -7.74 -13.38 0.64
C SER A 342 -7.33 -14.20 1.88
N ASN A 343 -7.12 -13.55 3.03
CA ASN A 343 -6.57 -14.15 4.25
C ASN A 343 -5.21 -14.88 4.03
N CYS A 344 -4.50 -14.58 2.94
CA CYS A 344 -3.21 -15.16 2.60
C CYS A 344 -2.06 -14.18 2.90
N THR A 345 -1.46 -14.26 4.10
CA THR A 345 -0.32 -13.39 4.47
C THR A 345 0.85 -13.48 3.49
N PRO A 346 1.24 -14.66 2.98
CA PRO A 346 2.34 -14.77 2.03
C PRO A 346 2.04 -14.07 0.68
N LEU A 347 0.77 -13.98 0.27
CA LEU A 347 0.37 -13.22 -0.94
C LEU A 347 0.64 -11.72 -0.77
N VAL A 348 0.29 -11.15 0.40
CA VAL A 348 0.57 -9.75 0.70
C VAL A 348 2.08 -9.47 0.69
N GLN A 349 2.88 -10.39 1.26
CA GLN A 349 4.34 -10.29 1.24
C GLN A 349 4.89 -10.36 -0.18
N MET A 350 4.35 -11.23 -1.03
CA MET A 350 4.74 -11.33 -2.45
C MET A 350 4.49 -10.02 -3.19
N ILE A 351 3.32 -9.39 -3.00
CA ILE A 351 2.99 -8.08 -3.60
C ILE A 351 3.97 -7.00 -3.13
N GLN A 352 4.33 -6.98 -1.84
CA GLN A 352 5.31 -6.04 -1.29
C GLN A 352 6.70 -6.22 -1.91
N VAL A 353 7.17 -7.47 -2.03
CA VAL A 353 8.46 -7.79 -2.63
C VAL A 353 8.50 -7.36 -4.09
N ILE A 354 7.46 -7.66 -4.86
CA ILE A 354 7.37 -7.23 -6.27
C ILE A 354 7.38 -5.70 -6.36
N GLN A 355 6.64 -4.99 -5.51
CA GLN A 355 6.65 -3.54 -5.49
C GLN A 355 8.06 -2.98 -5.20
N ASP A 356 8.79 -3.59 -4.26
CA ASP A 356 10.16 -3.16 -3.90
C ASP A 356 11.16 -3.41 -5.02
N GLU A 357 11.05 -4.54 -5.70
CA GLU A 357 11.89 -4.88 -6.85
C GLU A 357 11.66 -3.90 -8.00
N LEU A 358 10.40 -3.61 -8.35
CA LEU A 358 10.07 -2.63 -9.38
C LEU A 358 10.60 -1.23 -9.03
N LEU A 359 10.51 -0.84 -7.75
CA LEU A 359 11.10 0.41 -7.27
C LEU A 359 12.63 0.38 -7.33
N SER A 360 13.26 -0.76 -7.02
CA SER A 360 14.72 -0.92 -7.10
C SER A 360 15.21 -0.81 -8.54
N GLU A 361 14.52 -1.46 -9.49
CA GLU A 361 14.80 -1.37 -10.93
C GLU A 361 14.71 0.08 -11.43
N GLU A 362 13.67 0.81 -11.02
CA GLU A 362 13.53 2.24 -11.31
C GLU A 362 14.75 3.02 -10.79
N ILE A 363 15.12 2.82 -9.52
CA ILE A 363 16.25 3.53 -8.89
C ILE A 363 17.58 3.22 -9.61
N GLU A 364 17.81 1.97 -10.00
CA GLU A 364 19.02 1.58 -10.72
C GLU A 364 19.08 2.21 -12.12
N MET A 365 17.96 2.23 -12.86
CA MET A 365 17.88 2.92 -14.15
C MET A 365 18.30 4.39 -14.03
N TYR A 366 17.77 5.11 -13.03
CA TYR A 366 18.12 6.51 -12.80
C TYR A 366 19.59 6.73 -12.44
N LYS A 367 20.19 5.83 -11.64
CA LYS A 367 21.64 5.89 -11.33
C LYS A 367 22.52 5.74 -12.58
N THR A 368 22.07 4.98 -13.59
CA THR A 368 22.84 4.80 -14.83
C THR A 368 22.66 5.94 -15.84
N LEU A 369 21.53 6.64 -15.81
CA LEU A 369 21.16 7.63 -16.81
C LEU A 369 21.67 9.04 -16.48
N GLU A 370 21.71 9.41 -15.19
CA GLU A 370 22.08 10.76 -14.76
C GLU A 370 23.42 10.81 -13.99
N ASN A 371 24.36 11.62 -14.49
CA ASN A 371 25.55 12.02 -13.73
C ASN A 371 25.21 12.91 -12.51
N ASN A 372 23.95 13.35 -12.39
CA ASN A 372 23.44 14.13 -11.27
C ASN A 372 22.55 13.23 -10.41
N GLN A 373 22.93 13.04 -9.15
CA GLN A 373 22.36 12.09 -8.21
C GLN A 373 21.00 12.54 -7.63
N ILE A 374 20.06 13.02 -8.46
CA ILE A 374 18.75 13.46 -7.95
C ILE A 374 17.87 12.21 -7.75
N PRO A 375 17.34 11.96 -6.54
CA PRO A 375 16.37 10.90 -6.32
C PRO A 375 15.12 11.07 -7.21
N PRO A 376 14.60 9.99 -7.82
CA PRO A 376 13.43 10.05 -8.71
C PRO A 376 12.20 10.77 -8.12
N PRO A 377 11.86 10.61 -6.81
CA PRO A 377 10.75 11.36 -6.22
C PRO A 377 10.97 12.88 -6.25
N LEU A 378 12.21 13.34 -6.03
CA LEU A 378 12.55 14.76 -6.04
C LEU A 378 12.55 15.32 -7.47
N GLU A 379 13.03 14.55 -8.44
CA GLU A 379 13.02 14.96 -9.85
C GLU A 379 11.58 15.16 -10.37
N ARG A 380 10.66 14.23 -10.03
CA ARG A 380 9.22 14.39 -10.34
C ARG A 380 8.62 15.62 -9.66
N PHE A 381 9.07 15.92 -8.46
CA PHE A 381 8.60 17.07 -7.70
C PHE A 381 9.06 18.39 -8.31
N GLU A 382 10.31 18.46 -8.79
CA GLU A 382 10.80 19.59 -9.56
C GLU A 382 10.04 19.79 -10.88
N LYS A 383 9.77 18.72 -11.63
CA LYS A 383 8.94 18.78 -12.84
C LYS A 383 7.56 19.35 -12.56
N TYR A 384 6.95 18.96 -11.44
CA TYR A 384 5.67 19.51 -11.00
C TYR A 384 5.73 21.03 -10.76
N PHE A 385 6.80 21.55 -10.15
CA PHE A 385 6.98 23.00 -9.99
C PHE A 385 7.15 23.74 -11.31
N VAL A 386 7.86 23.15 -12.27
CA VAL A 386 8.05 23.76 -13.61
C VAL A 386 6.73 23.83 -14.38
N GLU A 387 5.88 22.83 -14.25
CA GLU A 387 4.57 22.75 -14.91
C GLU A 387 3.48 23.60 -14.23
N LEU A 388 3.71 24.05 -12.99
CA LEU A 388 2.77 24.85 -12.22
C LEU A 388 2.59 26.24 -12.88
N LYS A 389 1.59 26.37 -13.76
CA LYS A 389 1.33 27.63 -14.48
C LYS A 389 1.07 28.80 -13.52
N PRO A 390 1.59 30.01 -13.83
CA PRO A 390 1.40 31.19 -13.00
C PRO A 390 -0.05 31.72 -12.96
N ASP A 391 -0.98 31.21 -13.77
CA ASP A 391 -2.32 31.80 -13.96
C ASP A 391 -3.47 31.16 -13.16
N SER A 392 -3.24 30.11 -12.36
CA SER A 392 -4.31 29.51 -11.52
C SER A 392 -4.56 30.29 -10.22
N ASN A 393 -5.80 30.20 -9.70
CA ASN A 393 -6.22 30.85 -8.46
C ASN A 393 -5.28 30.50 -7.29
N LEU A 394 -4.94 31.49 -6.46
CA LEU A 394 -3.99 31.35 -5.33
C LEU A 394 -4.38 30.25 -4.32
N ASN A 395 -5.68 30.05 -4.09
CA ASN A 395 -6.17 29.07 -3.12
C ASN A 395 -6.02 27.63 -3.65
N ASP A 396 -6.32 27.43 -4.95
CA ASP A 396 -6.19 26.14 -5.63
C ASP A 396 -4.71 25.73 -5.80
N LYS A 397 -3.81 26.71 -5.94
CA LYS A 397 -2.35 26.47 -5.95
C LYS A 397 -1.83 25.99 -4.60
N THR A 398 -2.37 26.51 -3.50
CA THR A 398 -1.89 26.16 -2.16
C THR A 398 -2.32 24.75 -1.76
N SER A 399 -3.55 24.36 -2.11
CA SER A 399 -4.06 23.00 -1.87
C SER A 399 -3.34 21.96 -2.74
N SER A 400 -3.14 22.25 -4.03
CA SER A 400 -2.43 21.37 -4.96
C SER A 400 -0.95 21.20 -4.61
N LEU A 401 -0.28 22.29 -4.18
CA LEU A 401 1.09 22.21 -3.68
C LEU A 401 1.20 21.36 -2.40
N LYS A 402 0.28 21.53 -1.44
CA LYS A 402 0.26 20.71 -0.21
C LYS A 402 0.04 19.24 -0.51
N MET A 403 -0.82 18.94 -1.48
CA MET A 403 -1.06 17.60 -1.98
C MET A 403 0.21 16.99 -2.59
N ALA A 404 0.89 17.72 -3.49
CA ALA A 404 2.14 17.29 -4.10
C ALA A 404 3.27 17.08 -3.07
N ILE A 405 3.37 17.93 -2.04
CA ILE A 405 4.32 17.75 -0.92
C ILE A 405 4.06 16.43 -0.20
N ASN A 406 2.81 16.15 0.16
CA ASN A 406 2.45 14.90 0.83
C ASN A 406 2.75 13.67 -0.04
N SER A 407 2.50 13.79 -1.35
CA SER A 407 2.78 12.74 -2.32
C SER A 407 4.27 12.46 -2.46
N CYS A 408 5.07 13.50 -2.64
CA CYS A 408 6.52 13.41 -2.69
C CYS A 408 7.10 12.84 -1.40
N MET A 409 6.61 13.29 -0.23
CA MET A 409 7.01 12.75 1.06
C MET A 409 6.76 11.25 1.17
N ARG A 410 5.57 10.77 0.77
CA ARG A 410 5.27 9.33 0.78
C ARG A 410 6.22 8.56 -0.14
N ASP A 411 6.43 9.04 -1.35
CA ASP A 411 7.33 8.42 -2.32
C ASP A 411 8.79 8.42 -1.81
N MET A 412 9.21 9.45 -1.08
CA MET A 412 10.51 9.52 -0.41
C MET A 412 10.66 8.47 0.70
N TYR A 413 9.60 8.15 1.46
CA TYR A 413 9.64 7.05 2.44
C TYR A 413 9.80 5.69 1.75
N HIS A 414 9.10 5.45 0.63
CA HIS A 414 9.29 4.23 -0.14
C HIS A 414 10.70 4.14 -0.75
N TYR A 415 11.20 5.25 -1.29
CA TYR A 415 12.56 5.34 -1.81
C TYR A 415 13.61 5.05 -0.73
N ALA A 416 13.49 5.65 0.46
CA ALA A 416 14.41 5.43 1.57
C ALA A 416 14.41 3.98 2.06
N ARG A 417 13.24 3.35 2.11
CA ARG A 417 13.09 1.94 2.49
C ARG A 417 13.81 0.99 1.54
N VAL A 418 13.71 1.23 0.22
CA VAL A 418 14.33 0.36 -0.81
C VAL A 418 15.81 0.68 -1.00
N SER A 419 16.19 1.96 -1.02
CA SER A 419 17.58 2.39 -1.23
C SER A 419 18.47 2.26 0.01
N GLY A 420 17.88 2.16 1.21
CA GLY A 420 18.61 2.18 2.48
C GLY A 420 19.19 3.54 2.87
N LEU A 421 18.85 4.62 2.13
CA LEU A 421 19.35 5.97 2.39
C LEU A 421 18.40 6.75 3.29
N HIS A 422 18.95 7.59 4.16
CA HIS A 422 18.14 8.42 5.04
C HIS A 422 17.51 9.59 4.26
N ILE A 423 16.21 9.85 4.47
CA ILE A 423 15.46 10.87 3.71
C ILE A 423 16.10 12.25 3.85
N LEU A 424 16.49 12.65 5.07
CA LEU A 424 17.11 13.96 5.29
C LEU A 424 18.48 14.07 4.63
N GLU A 425 19.23 12.96 4.54
CA GLU A 425 20.53 12.93 3.86
C GLU A 425 20.33 13.14 2.36
N CYS A 426 19.41 12.39 1.74
CA CYS A 426 19.04 12.57 0.33
C CYS A 426 18.61 14.00 0.00
N VAL A 427 17.73 14.60 0.83
CA VAL A 427 17.23 15.97 0.64
C VAL A 427 18.36 16.99 0.79
N MET A 428 19.21 16.85 1.81
CA MET A 428 20.36 17.72 2.04
C MET A 428 21.37 17.65 0.89
N ASP A 429 21.75 16.45 0.46
CA ASP A 429 22.73 16.24 -0.61
C ASP A 429 22.22 16.76 -1.94
N THR A 430 20.94 16.56 -2.24
CA THR A 430 20.30 17.10 -3.45
C THR A 430 20.29 18.63 -3.40
N ALA A 431 19.88 19.23 -2.27
CA ALA A 431 19.85 20.68 -2.11
C ALA A 431 21.24 21.30 -2.19
N LEU A 432 22.26 20.72 -1.53
CA LEU A 432 23.64 21.21 -1.59
C LEU A 432 24.26 21.03 -2.98
N SER A 433 23.95 19.95 -3.68
CA SER A 433 24.37 19.73 -5.07
C SER A 433 23.75 20.77 -6.01
N ALA A 434 22.46 21.09 -5.83
CA ALA A 434 21.80 22.16 -6.57
C ALA A 434 22.43 23.53 -6.27
N VAL A 435 22.78 23.83 -5.01
CA VAL A 435 23.50 25.07 -4.64
C VAL A 435 24.87 25.12 -5.32
N LYS A 436 25.63 24.03 -5.33
CA LYS A 436 26.93 23.94 -6.02
C LYS A 436 26.82 24.20 -7.53
N ARG A 437 25.69 23.80 -8.15
CA ARG A 437 25.35 24.07 -9.56
C ARG A 437 24.71 25.46 -9.79
N GLU A 438 24.59 26.29 -8.76
CA GLU A 438 23.91 27.61 -8.79
C GLU A 438 22.40 27.55 -9.11
N GLN A 439 21.78 26.36 -9.04
CA GLN A 439 20.35 26.15 -9.24
C GLN A 439 19.60 26.38 -7.91
N LEU A 440 19.61 27.62 -7.43
CA LEU A 440 19.09 27.97 -6.09
C LEU A 440 17.58 27.76 -5.94
N GLN A 441 16.82 27.82 -7.04
CA GLN A 441 15.38 27.59 -7.01
C GLN A 441 15.05 26.10 -6.81
N GLU A 442 15.83 25.19 -7.41
CA GLU A 442 15.72 23.74 -7.19
C GLU A 442 16.01 23.40 -5.72
N ALA A 443 17.09 23.98 -5.16
CA ALA A 443 17.38 23.81 -3.74
C ALA A 443 16.23 24.27 -2.83
N ARG A 444 15.62 25.42 -3.15
CA ARG A 444 14.45 25.93 -2.42
C ARG A 444 13.24 25.00 -2.54
N ASN A 445 12.95 24.53 -3.74
CA ASN A 445 11.83 23.63 -4.03
C ASN A 445 11.96 22.31 -3.25
N VAL A 446 13.12 21.64 -3.31
CA VAL A 446 13.42 20.43 -2.53
C VAL A 446 13.26 20.67 -1.02
N LEU A 447 13.72 21.82 -0.52
CA LEU A 447 13.61 22.18 0.90
C LEU A 447 12.20 22.57 1.35
N THR A 448 11.22 22.69 0.45
CA THR A 448 9.81 22.85 0.85
C THR A 448 9.27 21.62 1.59
N LEU A 449 9.85 20.43 1.33
CA LEU A 449 9.51 19.19 2.03
C LEU A 449 9.90 19.23 3.51
N PHE A 450 11.02 19.91 3.82
CA PHE A 450 11.56 20.04 5.18
C PHE A 450 12.05 21.46 5.45
N PRO A 451 11.14 22.42 5.75
CA PRO A 451 11.49 23.83 5.92
C PRO A 451 12.57 24.09 6.99
N ARG A 452 12.65 23.24 8.03
CA ARG A 452 13.64 23.37 9.11
C ARG A 452 15.08 23.11 8.68
N LEU A 453 15.30 22.48 7.52
CA LEU A 453 16.63 22.30 6.94
C LEU A 453 17.14 23.54 6.20
N GLN A 454 16.26 24.49 5.84
CA GLN A 454 16.64 25.68 5.07
C GLN A 454 17.80 26.49 5.69
N PRO A 455 17.80 26.80 7.00
CA PRO A 455 18.91 27.56 7.59
C PRO A 455 20.23 26.78 7.54
N LEU A 456 20.17 25.45 7.69
CA LEU A 456 21.35 24.60 7.66
C LEU A 456 21.95 24.56 6.24
N VAL A 457 21.13 24.38 5.22
CA VAL A 457 21.58 24.41 3.81
C VAL A 457 22.08 25.80 3.42
N ALA A 458 21.46 26.88 3.92
CA ALA A 458 21.94 28.23 3.67
C ALA A 458 23.37 28.46 4.18
N VAL A 459 23.67 27.99 5.41
CA VAL A 459 25.02 28.09 5.99
C VAL A 459 26.00 27.15 5.29
N MET A 460 25.65 25.88 5.09
CA MET A 460 26.57 24.91 4.46
C MET A 460 26.82 25.24 2.97
N GLY A 461 25.79 25.73 2.27
CA GLY A 461 25.88 26.15 0.87
C GLY A 461 26.67 27.44 0.65
N TRP A 462 26.87 28.25 1.70
CA TRP A 462 27.63 29.49 1.63
C TRP A 462 29.07 29.29 1.14
N ASP A 463 29.72 28.26 1.64
CA ASP A 463 31.11 27.93 1.31
C ASP A 463 31.24 27.33 -0.09
N LEU A 464 30.20 26.65 -0.57
CA LEU A 464 30.14 26.10 -1.93
C LEU A 464 30.10 27.20 -3.02
N LEU A 465 29.71 28.42 -2.66
CA LEU A 465 29.61 29.58 -3.55
C LEU A 465 30.80 30.56 -3.40
N SER A 466 31.99 30.04 -3.08
CA SER A 466 33.20 30.86 -2.88
C SER A 466 33.45 31.82 -4.06
N GLY A 467 33.61 33.11 -3.78
CA GLY A 467 33.88 34.16 -4.78
C GLY A 467 32.64 34.68 -5.53
N LYS A 468 31.46 34.05 -5.38
CA LYS A 468 30.24 34.40 -6.10
C LYS A 468 29.26 35.15 -5.19
N THR A 469 29.51 36.45 -4.98
CA THR A 469 28.73 37.26 -4.01
C THR A 469 27.27 37.46 -4.41
N THR A 470 26.96 37.48 -5.72
CA THR A 470 25.59 37.57 -6.23
C THR A 470 24.81 36.29 -5.95
N ALA A 471 25.42 35.12 -6.18
CA ALA A 471 24.82 33.82 -5.85
C ALA A 471 24.63 33.66 -4.33
N ARG A 472 25.61 34.06 -3.51
CA ARG A 472 25.49 34.08 -2.04
C ARG A 472 24.34 34.96 -1.56
N ARG A 473 24.16 36.14 -2.16
CA ARG A 473 23.03 37.02 -1.87
C ARG A 473 21.70 36.36 -2.23
N LYS A 474 21.58 35.81 -3.44
CA LYS A 474 20.36 35.09 -3.87
C LYS A 474 20.05 33.87 -2.99
N LEU A 475 21.08 33.12 -2.55
CA LEU A 475 20.94 31.98 -1.65
C LEU A 475 20.29 32.41 -0.34
N MET A 476 20.82 33.47 0.29
CA MET A 476 20.25 34.01 1.53
C MET A 476 18.83 34.54 1.29
N GLN A 477 18.56 35.25 0.19
CA GLN A 477 17.20 35.73 -0.12
C GLN A 477 16.17 34.59 -0.26
N LEU A 478 16.56 33.48 -0.89
CA LEU A 478 15.64 32.37 -1.17
C LEU A 478 15.43 31.46 0.05
N LEU A 479 16.50 31.18 0.81
CA LEU A 479 16.46 30.23 1.93
C LEU A 479 16.37 30.89 3.31
N TRP A 480 16.69 32.18 3.42
CA TRP A 480 16.74 32.93 4.68
C TRP A 480 16.21 34.36 4.54
N THR A 481 14.90 34.52 4.67
CA THR A 481 14.29 35.84 4.90
C THR A 481 13.76 35.90 6.33
N SER A 482 14.35 36.82 7.11
CA SER A 482 14.17 36.98 8.56
C SER A 482 12.69 36.96 9.01
N HIS A 483 11.77 37.46 8.19
CA HIS A 483 10.33 37.47 8.47
C HIS A 483 9.61 36.12 8.23
N ARG A 484 10.00 35.32 7.22
CA ARG A 484 9.41 33.99 6.98
C ARG A 484 9.83 32.98 8.05
N SER A 485 11.03 33.12 8.61
CA SER A 485 11.51 32.27 9.71
C SER A 485 10.66 32.40 10.99
N GLN A 486 10.07 33.56 11.24
CA GLN A 486 9.14 33.78 12.36
C GLN A 486 7.75 33.18 12.09
N VAL A 487 7.25 33.26 10.85
CA VAL A 487 5.95 32.68 10.46
C VAL A 487 5.98 31.14 10.50
N VAL A 488 7.04 30.51 10.00
CA VAL A 488 7.21 29.04 10.08
C VAL A 488 7.33 28.57 11.54
N ARG A 489 7.99 29.35 12.42
CA ARG A 489 7.99 29.05 13.87
C ARG A 489 6.60 29.20 14.49
N LEU A 490 5.81 30.18 14.07
CA LEU A 490 4.51 30.49 14.67
C LEU A 490 3.42 29.46 14.29
N GLU A 491 3.44 28.90 13.08
CA GLU A 491 2.46 27.88 12.67
C GLU A 491 2.69 26.53 13.39
N GLU A 492 3.93 26.09 13.57
CA GLU A 492 4.25 24.78 14.20
C GLU A 492 4.48 24.83 15.72
N SER A 493 4.84 25.99 16.32
CA SER A 493 4.99 26.12 17.78
C SER A 493 3.67 25.99 18.56
N SER A 494 2.53 25.98 17.87
CA SER A 494 1.24 25.65 18.45
C SER A 494 1.08 24.15 18.78
N LEU A 495 1.87 23.26 18.14
CA LEU A 495 1.72 21.80 18.26
C LEU A 495 2.69 21.15 19.27
N TYR A 496 3.87 21.74 19.48
CA TYR A 496 4.83 21.30 20.51
C TYR A 496 5.11 22.47 21.44
N GLY A 497 4.42 22.49 22.57
CA GLY A 497 4.57 23.52 23.59
C GLY A 497 5.99 23.54 24.14
N ASN A 498 6.80 24.49 23.69
CA ASN A 498 7.87 25.12 24.46
C ASN A 498 8.30 26.41 23.74
N GLN A 499 7.91 27.55 24.30
CA GLN A 499 8.40 28.88 23.93
C GLN A 499 9.84 29.08 24.44
N SER A 500 10.79 28.26 24.02
CA SER A 500 12.20 28.62 24.23
C SER A 500 12.55 29.68 23.19
N ASN A 501 12.60 30.94 23.62
CA ASN A 501 13.12 32.10 22.88
C ASN A 501 14.62 31.98 22.52
N GLU A 502 15.21 30.78 22.59
CA GLU A 502 16.60 30.53 22.22
C GLU A 502 16.69 30.46 20.68
N ARG A 503 17.24 31.53 20.10
CA ARG A 503 17.58 31.59 18.66
C ARG A 503 18.61 30.50 18.37
N SER A 504 18.37 29.64 17.38
CA SER A 504 19.32 28.59 17.02
C SER A 504 20.65 29.22 16.59
N CYS A 505 21.77 28.58 16.94
CA CYS A 505 23.10 29.02 16.52
C CYS A 505 23.20 29.13 14.99
N VAL A 506 22.52 28.23 14.24
CA VAL A 506 22.50 28.24 12.78
C VAL A 506 21.75 29.45 12.22
N GLU A 507 20.61 29.79 12.82
CA GLU A 507 19.83 30.96 12.42
C GLU A 507 20.59 32.26 12.71
N HIS A 508 21.27 32.33 13.85
CA HIS A 508 22.13 33.46 14.17
C HIS A 508 23.29 33.61 13.17
N LEU A 509 23.88 32.49 12.73
CA LEU A 509 24.89 32.49 11.67
C LEU A 509 24.30 33.02 10.35
N CYS A 510 23.09 32.60 9.96
CA CYS A 510 22.42 33.15 8.78
C CYS A 510 22.27 34.68 8.86
N ASP A 511 21.83 35.21 10.01
CA ASP A 511 21.70 36.65 10.21
C ASP A 511 23.07 37.37 10.14
N SER A 512 24.11 36.72 10.67
CA SER A 512 25.49 37.23 10.59
C SER A 512 25.99 37.27 9.14
N LEU A 513 25.71 36.24 8.34
CA LEU A 513 26.07 36.19 6.92
C LEU A 513 25.32 37.23 6.09
N CYS A 514 24.02 37.43 6.34
CA CYS A 514 23.26 38.53 5.73
C CYS A 514 23.87 39.89 6.08
N TYR A 515 24.21 40.11 7.34
CA TYR A 515 24.87 41.34 7.79
C TYR A 515 26.21 41.57 7.06
N GLN A 516 27.04 40.54 6.94
CA GLN A 516 28.31 40.62 6.23
C GLN A 516 28.14 40.94 4.74
N LEU A 517 27.12 40.38 4.08
CA LEU A 517 26.78 40.73 2.70
C LEU A 517 26.34 42.19 2.57
N ASP A 518 25.48 42.67 3.46
CA ASP A 518 25.01 44.05 3.45
C ASP A 518 26.18 45.02 3.64
N LEU A 519 27.11 44.70 4.54
CA LEU A 519 28.32 45.49 4.78
C LEU A 519 29.24 45.53 3.55
N ALA A 520 29.52 44.37 2.96
CA ALA A 520 30.32 44.27 1.74
C ALA A 520 29.69 45.04 0.57
N SER A 521 28.36 45.04 0.51
CA SER A 521 27.59 45.75 -0.51
C SER A 521 27.64 47.26 -0.31
N PHE A 522 27.45 47.73 0.91
CA PHE A 522 27.61 49.14 1.28
C PHE A 522 28.99 49.66 0.87
N VAL A 523 30.06 48.95 1.24
CA VAL A 523 31.44 49.35 0.92
C VAL A 523 31.66 49.40 -0.59
N ALA A 524 31.12 48.43 -1.33
CA ALA A 524 31.18 48.45 -2.80
C ALA A 524 30.43 49.64 -3.41
N CYS A 525 29.25 50.00 -2.90
CA CYS A 525 28.50 51.19 -3.35
C CYS A 525 29.28 52.49 -3.09
N VAL A 526 29.83 52.65 -1.89
CA VAL A 526 30.56 53.88 -1.53
C VAL A 526 31.83 54.03 -2.37
N ASN A 527 32.56 52.94 -2.60
CA ASN A 527 33.76 52.96 -3.44
C ASN A 527 33.46 53.19 -4.93
N SER A 528 32.27 52.80 -5.41
CA SER A 528 31.83 53.10 -6.78
C SER A 528 31.19 54.50 -6.92
N GLY A 529 31.10 55.27 -5.83
CA GLY A 529 30.47 56.59 -5.82
C GLY A 529 28.93 56.57 -5.82
N GLN A 530 28.31 55.42 -5.60
CA GLN A 530 26.86 55.25 -5.54
C GLN A 530 26.33 55.40 -4.11
N SER A 531 25.10 55.89 -3.97
CA SER A 531 24.44 55.97 -2.67
C SER A 531 23.84 54.62 -2.28
N TRP A 532 24.17 54.12 -1.10
CA TRP A 532 23.51 52.95 -0.51
C TRP A 532 22.22 53.37 0.21
N ASN A 533 21.19 52.52 0.15
CA ASN A 533 19.93 52.72 0.87
C ASN A 533 19.56 51.46 1.65
N SER A 534 18.74 51.61 2.69
CA SER A 534 18.28 50.51 3.54
C SER A 534 17.33 49.53 2.83
N LYS A 535 16.81 49.87 1.64
CA LYS A 535 16.02 48.94 0.82
C LYS A 535 16.88 47.86 0.15
N PHE A 536 18.18 48.10 0.00
CA PHE A 536 19.14 47.11 -0.52
C PHE A 536 19.62 46.10 0.54
N SER A 537 19.22 46.25 1.81
CA SER A 537 19.62 45.34 2.89
C SER A 537 18.79 44.07 2.88
N LEU A 538 19.45 42.91 2.97
CA LEU A 538 18.80 41.61 3.13
C LEU A 538 18.05 41.46 4.46
N LEU A 539 18.51 42.14 5.50
CA LEU A 539 17.92 42.09 6.83
C LEU A 539 16.66 42.98 6.95
N LEU A 540 16.61 44.08 6.18
CA LEU A 540 15.56 45.09 6.25
C LEU A 540 14.59 45.08 5.05
N SER A 541 14.89 44.35 3.98
CA SER A 541 13.99 44.22 2.82
C SER A 541 12.75 43.40 3.19
N ALA A 542 11.71 44.09 3.64
CA ALA A 542 10.40 43.50 3.84
C ALA A 542 9.65 43.43 2.49
N ASN A 543 9.37 42.21 2.05
CA ASN A 543 8.23 41.86 1.17
C ASN A 543 8.17 42.37 -0.28
N GLU A 544 9.23 42.84 -0.91
CA GLU A 544 9.17 43.11 -2.34
C GLU A 544 9.94 42.07 -3.16
N GLU A 545 9.21 41.13 -3.76
CA GLU A 545 9.64 40.34 -4.95
C GLU A 545 9.83 41.26 -6.19
N THR A 546 10.09 42.56 -6.00
CA THR A 546 10.27 43.52 -7.09
C THR A 546 11.67 43.36 -7.66
N ALA A 547 11.76 42.66 -8.79
CA ALA A 547 12.66 42.91 -9.92
C ALA A 547 13.97 43.68 -9.61
N PHE A 548 14.85 43.13 -8.78
CA PHE A 548 16.26 43.57 -8.66
C PHE A 548 17.20 42.83 -9.63
N GLU A 549 16.65 42.19 -10.67
CA GLU A 549 17.44 41.47 -11.66
C GLU A 549 18.45 42.37 -12.41
N ASN A 550 18.30 43.70 -12.36
CA ASN A 550 19.13 44.63 -13.12
C ASN A 550 20.00 45.63 -12.33
N GLU A 551 19.87 45.79 -11.00
CA GLU A 551 20.69 46.77 -10.25
C GLU A 551 21.95 46.17 -9.61
N ASP A 552 22.02 44.84 -9.48
CA ASP A 552 23.20 44.15 -8.94
C ASP A 552 24.39 44.08 -9.93
N ALA A 553 24.14 44.37 -11.21
CA ALA A 553 25.13 44.35 -12.27
C ALA A 553 26.20 45.48 -12.18
N HIS A 554 26.04 46.43 -11.25
CA HIS A 554 26.92 47.60 -11.15
C HIS A 554 27.84 47.62 -9.91
N HIS A 555 27.88 46.54 -9.15
CA HIS A 555 28.69 46.47 -7.95
C HIS A 555 30.00 45.70 -8.19
N ASP A 556 31.11 46.26 -7.74
CA ASP A 556 32.42 45.62 -7.84
C ASP A 556 32.46 44.33 -6.99
N THR A 557 32.50 43.18 -7.67
CA THR A 557 32.54 41.85 -7.07
C THR A 557 33.87 41.60 -6.34
N PHE A 558 34.96 42.24 -6.78
CA PHE A 558 36.26 42.15 -6.13
C PHE A 558 36.22 42.82 -4.75
N VAL A 559 35.71 44.05 -4.67
CA VAL A 559 35.57 44.78 -3.39
C VAL A 559 34.68 44.03 -2.42
N LYS A 560 33.55 43.47 -2.89
CA LYS A 560 32.66 42.67 -2.03
C LYS A 560 33.37 41.45 -1.43
N ASN A 561 34.07 40.66 -2.25
CA ASN A 561 34.81 39.49 -1.77
C ASN A 561 35.95 39.86 -0.81
N PHE A 562 36.69 40.93 -1.10
CA PHE A 562 37.76 41.42 -0.24
C PHE A 562 37.25 41.82 1.15
N VAL A 563 36.10 42.51 1.20
CA VAL A 563 35.47 42.88 2.47
C VAL A 563 35.00 41.64 3.23
N LEU A 564 34.38 40.66 2.56
CA LEU A 564 33.97 39.40 3.19
C LEU A 564 35.16 38.62 3.77
N GLU A 565 36.29 38.57 3.05
CA GLU A 565 37.52 37.93 3.54
C GLU A 565 38.07 38.65 4.79
N ARG A 566 38.08 39.99 4.78
CA ARG A 566 38.49 40.81 5.94
C ARG A 566 37.57 40.60 7.15
N LEU A 567 36.26 40.48 6.93
CA LEU A 567 35.26 40.27 8.00
C LEU A 567 35.36 38.89 8.65
N SER A 568 35.96 37.91 7.97
CA SER A 568 36.21 36.59 8.56
C SER A 568 37.29 36.63 9.67
N VAL A 569 38.17 37.64 9.65
CA VAL A 569 39.33 37.76 10.56
C VAL A 569 39.22 38.96 11.51
N GLN A 570 38.54 40.03 11.09
CA GLN A 570 38.54 41.32 11.79
C GLN A 570 37.12 41.74 12.19
N SER A 571 37.03 42.65 13.17
CA SER A 571 35.74 43.21 13.57
C SER A 571 35.13 44.07 12.45
N PRO A 572 33.78 44.06 12.29
CA PRO A 572 33.10 44.88 11.29
C PRO A 572 33.49 46.37 11.35
N LEU A 573 33.67 46.88 12.56
CA LEU A 573 34.08 48.25 12.82
C LEU A 573 35.47 48.56 12.24
N ARG A 574 36.45 47.67 12.42
CA ARG A 574 37.79 47.85 11.87
C ARG A 574 37.77 47.82 10.34
N VAL A 575 37.07 46.84 9.76
CA VAL A 575 36.96 46.70 8.30
C VAL A 575 36.30 47.92 7.67
N LEU A 576 35.24 48.46 8.28
CA LEU A 576 34.57 49.66 7.79
C LEU A 576 35.51 50.86 7.69
N PHE A 577 36.34 51.11 8.70
CA PHE A 577 37.22 52.28 8.70
C PHE A 577 38.50 52.11 7.91
N ASP A 578 38.99 50.88 7.78
CA ASP A 578 40.15 50.58 6.93
C ASP A 578 39.78 50.73 5.46
N VAL A 579 38.55 50.39 5.06
CA VAL A 579 38.11 50.42 3.65
C VAL A 579 37.35 51.71 3.28
N VAL A 580 36.65 52.33 4.23
CA VAL A 580 35.91 53.59 4.03
C VAL A 580 36.27 54.60 5.14
N PRO A 581 37.42 55.28 5.05
CA PRO A 581 37.91 56.17 6.10
C PRO A 581 37.00 57.37 6.40
N GLY A 582 36.26 57.85 5.38
CA GLY A 582 35.38 59.02 5.42
C GLY A 582 33.89 58.69 5.53
N ILE A 583 33.52 57.54 6.10
CA ILE A 583 32.12 57.17 6.32
C ILE A 583 31.39 58.23 7.15
N LYS A 584 30.12 58.51 6.85
CA LYS A 584 29.31 59.44 7.64
C LYS A 584 28.88 58.77 8.94
N PHE A 585 28.82 59.55 10.02
CA PHE A 585 28.40 59.05 11.33
C PHE A 585 27.05 58.33 11.30
N LYS A 586 26.06 58.88 10.59
CA LYS A 586 24.72 58.28 10.46
C LYS A 586 24.78 56.90 9.81
N ASP A 587 25.51 56.77 8.72
CA ASP A 587 25.63 55.51 7.96
C ASP A 587 26.40 54.47 8.79
N ALA A 588 27.45 54.88 9.53
CA ALA A 588 28.20 54.01 10.43
C ALA A 588 27.34 53.45 11.57
N ILE A 589 26.52 54.29 12.21
CA ILE A 589 25.60 53.86 13.27
C ILE A 589 24.53 52.93 12.70
N GLU A 590 23.96 53.24 11.54
CA GLU A 590 22.96 52.39 10.87
C GLU A 590 23.53 51.00 10.59
N LEU A 591 24.74 50.90 10.01
CA LEU A 591 25.41 49.63 9.74
C LEU A 591 25.73 48.85 11.03
N ILE A 592 26.31 49.47 12.05
CA ILE A 592 26.59 48.77 13.33
C ILE A 592 25.28 48.34 14.00
N SER A 593 24.21 49.11 13.80
CA SER A 593 22.90 48.79 14.35
C SER A 593 22.21 47.58 13.70
N MET A 594 22.64 47.17 12.51
CA MET A 594 22.15 45.96 11.85
C MET A 594 22.82 44.67 12.34
N GLN A 595 23.91 44.76 13.10
CA GLN A 595 24.62 43.57 13.57
C GLN A 595 23.71 42.69 14.44
N SER A 596 23.65 41.40 14.12
CA SER A 596 22.86 40.42 14.86
C SER A 596 23.41 40.20 16.27
N ILE A 597 22.52 40.06 17.24
CA ILE A 597 22.87 39.90 18.67
C ILE A 597 22.70 38.43 19.06
N ALA A 598 23.82 37.75 19.30
CA ALA A 598 23.86 36.34 19.70
C ALA A 598 23.58 36.13 21.19
N SER A 599 24.00 37.09 22.01
CA SER A 599 24.07 36.97 23.46
C SER A 599 24.10 38.34 24.13
N THR A 600 23.88 38.37 25.44
CA THR A 600 24.02 39.59 26.25
C THR A 600 25.41 40.21 26.12
N VAL A 601 26.46 39.40 26.04
CA VAL A 601 27.84 39.89 25.84
C VAL A 601 28.01 40.54 24.47
N ALA A 602 27.44 39.96 23.41
CA ALA A 602 27.47 40.55 22.08
C ALA A 602 26.71 41.89 22.03
N ALA A 603 25.58 42.00 22.77
CA ALA A 603 24.85 43.25 22.91
C ALA A 603 25.70 44.35 23.56
N TRP A 604 26.41 44.02 24.64
CA TRP A 604 27.32 44.96 25.30
C TRP A 604 28.49 45.39 24.40
N LYS A 605 29.05 44.47 23.61
CA LYS A 605 30.10 44.81 22.62
C LYS A 605 29.59 45.80 21.57
N ARG A 606 28.37 45.60 21.06
CA ARG A 606 27.76 46.54 20.10
C ARG A 606 27.51 47.93 20.72
N ILE A 607 27.07 47.99 21.98
CA ILE A 607 26.94 49.27 22.70
C ILE A 607 28.31 49.95 22.82
N GLN A 608 29.35 49.19 23.17
CA GLN A 608 30.71 49.71 23.23
C GLN A 608 31.21 50.22 21.88
N ASP A 609 30.93 49.51 20.79
CA ASP A 609 31.28 49.91 19.43
C ASP A 609 30.57 51.23 19.03
N ILE A 610 29.29 51.40 19.41
CA ILE A 610 28.53 52.64 19.20
C ILE A 610 29.15 53.81 20.01
N GLU A 611 29.53 53.59 21.25
CA GLU A 611 30.19 54.63 22.06
C GLU A 611 31.56 55.01 21.51
N LEU A 612 32.34 54.04 21.02
CA LEU A 612 33.60 54.29 20.32
C LEU A 612 33.39 55.14 19.06
N MET A 613 32.27 54.93 18.34
CA MET A 613 31.90 55.78 17.21
C MET A 613 31.59 57.22 17.65
N HIS A 614 30.75 57.40 18.67
CA HIS A 614 30.46 58.72 19.22
C HIS A 614 31.74 59.49 19.59
N MET A 615 32.65 58.83 20.31
CA MET A 615 33.92 59.43 20.72
C MET A 615 34.79 59.84 19.52
N ARG A 616 34.92 58.98 18.51
CA ARG A 616 35.72 59.29 17.32
C ARG A 616 35.20 60.53 16.60
N TYR A 617 33.90 60.57 16.25
CA TYR A 617 33.35 61.70 15.50
C TYR A 617 33.31 63.00 16.31
N ALA A 618 33.15 62.91 17.64
CA ALA A 618 33.31 64.05 18.53
C ALA A 618 34.74 64.60 18.47
N LEU A 619 35.75 63.74 18.57
CA LEU A 619 37.16 64.14 18.44
C LEU A 619 37.48 64.71 17.06
N GLU A 620 36.99 64.08 15.98
CA GLU A 620 37.15 64.58 14.62
C GLU A 620 36.52 65.97 14.45
N SER A 621 35.32 66.18 15.00
CA SER A 621 34.65 67.48 15.00
C SER A 621 35.44 68.54 15.80
N ILE A 622 36.01 68.17 16.95
CA ILE A 622 36.86 69.04 17.75
C ILE A 622 38.13 69.43 16.97
N VAL A 623 38.79 68.46 16.31
CA VAL A 623 39.97 68.72 15.48
C VAL A 623 39.64 69.63 14.31
N LEU A 624 38.50 69.41 13.63
CA LEU A 624 38.03 70.28 12.56
C LEU A 624 37.70 71.69 13.07
N ALA A 625 37.07 71.82 14.23
CA ALA A 625 36.77 73.11 14.86
C ALA A 625 38.03 73.86 15.30
N LEU A 626 39.02 73.17 15.88
CA LEU A 626 40.33 73.75 16.21
C LEU A 626 41.09 74.16 14.95
N GLY A 627 40.99 73.35 13.89
CA GLY A 627 41.59 73.65 12.58
C GLY A 627 40.95 74.87 11.91
N SER A 628 39.62 75.02 11.98
CA SER A 628 38.93 76.20 11.46
C SER A 628 39.21 77.46 12.28
N MET A 629 39.27 77.35 13.62
CA MET A 629 39.72 78.43 14.51
C MET A 629 41.16 78.87 14.21
N GLY A 630 42.06 77.91 13.96
CA GLY A 630 43.43 78.20 13.57
C GLY A 630 43.51 78.96 12.24
N ARG A 631 42.69 78.57 11.25
CA ARG A 631 42.60 79.25 9.95
C ARG A 631 41.98 80.64 10.04
N SER A 632 40.93 80.83 10.85
CA SER A 632 40.34 82.16 11.06
C SER A 632 41.31 83.12 11.75
N MET A 633 42.13 82.64 12.68
CA MET A 633 43.17 83.46 13.33
C MET A 633 44.33 83.82 12.37
N THR A 634 44.64 82.97 11.39
CA THR A 634 45.60 83.32 10.32
C THR A 634 45.01 84.28 9.28
N ASP A 635 43.71 84.15 8.95
CA ASP A 635 43.01 85.07 8.05
C ASP A 635 42.78 86.45 8.68
N GLU A 636 42.56 86.55 10.00
CA GLU A 636 42.57 87.83 10.72
C GLU A 636 43.95 88.48 10.68
N LYS A 637 45.05 87.72 10.83
CA LYS A 637 46.41 88.26 10.67
C LYS A 637 46.72 88.74 9.25
N ASN A 638 46.18 88.09 8.21
CA ASN A 638 46.37 88.51 6.82
C ASN A 638 45.46 89.66 6.38
N ARG A 639 44.35 89.93 7.08
CA ARG A 639 43.50 91.12 6.85
C ARG A 639 44.00 92.38 7.55
N HIS A 640 44.94 92.25 8.49
CA HIS A 640 45.55 93.35 9.22
C HIS A 640 46.96 93.71 8.73
N HIS A 641 47.32 93.29 7.52
CA HIS A 641 48.53 93.72 6.80
C HIS A 641 48.20 94.51 5.54
#